data_AF-A0A8J4TDH5-F1
#
_entry.id   AF-A0A8J4TDH5-F1
#
_cell.length_a   1.000
_cell.length_b   1.000
_cell.length_c   1.000
_cell.angle_alpha   90.00
_cell.angle_beta   90.00
_cell.angle_gamma   90.00
#
_symmetry.space_group_name_H-M   'P 1'
#
loop_
_entity.id
_entity.type
_entity.pdbx_description
1 polymer ?
#
loop_
_entity_poly.entity_id
_entity_poly.type
_entity_poly.pdbx_seq_one_letter_code
_entity_poly.pdbx_strand_id
1 'polypeptide(L)'
;MYVRLHLQKPQLYFTDRKQLLAIMLEMEEQTNHLFQELDYIEGSLESGRQNEFKELKQLEMETARLNDEMDCLTKCINENKEKAAEIQDKIECLQMSEDAQNAVLEKLDEKINEVYGVSIGCPPENQTSCQLLGSVEMYFYDLLEKFNRFTEEDLKTIKKEYRRDNIARSPPPATMKRSLGASDKAKKWKKAKRDEASSDEDDESSQKTTSHDSSQSESLSDGEDQRPSFSKPSVSNDASSGEASQSGNNFSMYNSVSQKLMAKMGFKEGEGLGKFGQGRREIVEASTQRGRRGLGLTLQGFEGDLNVEWKDESEPGAFEEVSWFPECTTEMPDSDELRDWMTIGERKLRIEDETEFCSEELLHALLRCKSVFDNLEGEEMRRARTRSNPYETIRGAFFLNRAAMKMANMDHVFDYMFTNPKDSQGKLVFRDKEGELLYFGDVCAGPGGFSEYVLWRKRWHSKGFGMTLKGANDFKLEDFYSAPSELFEPYYGEGGIDGDGDITRPENISAFRNFVLESTEKRGLHFLMADGGFSVEGQENLQEILSKQLLLCQFLTALSVVRTGGHFVCKTFDLFTPFSVGLIYLLYLCFERVSLFKPVTSRPANSERYMVCKSLKPGSDAVRDYLFKVNLKLNHLRNSERDVTEVVPLEIIKGDTDFYQYMVDSNESHCAVQIKALAKIHAYVRDTTLSEPRQADVRKECLRLWGIPDQVRVAPSSSDPKSKFYELVNSSDVERFNSRPTALNLTTLDKLEHVLDHRCIVGGGEQIFLLGLGKSQIYTWDGKSPVRWKKLEGFKLELPRDTLLSVEIVQELKGEGKAQRRINAVHVLDALILNGTDVREQHFNQRIQMAEKFVKAVSKPSRPDMNPIRVKEVYRLEEMDKIFLRLEMKVTKSSGGMPRLSYTGRDDRHFLPSGLYIIKTVRDPWTMAFSKSSKMKFFYNKQTKQSTYVMDQSAIAPFDCDKDYKQENKCLPCLVITASTYHELFTRSYTEQLEETS
;
A
#
# COMPACT_ATOMS: atom_id res chain seq x y z
N MET A 1 -39.04 -24.91 35.17
CA MET A 1 -40.25 -24.11 35.48
C MET A 1 -39.91 -22.63 35.41
N TYR A 2 -40.88 -21.77 35.14
CA TYR A 2 -40.69 -20.30 35.22
C TYR A 2 -40.59 -19.85 36.68
N VAL A 3 -39.59 -19.03 37.01
CA VAL A 3 -39.66 -18.09 38.13
C VAL A 3 -39.15 -16.74 37.62
N ARG A 4 -40.07 -15.83 37.30
CA ARG A 4 -39.75 -14.41 37.08
C ARG A 4 -39.60 -13.76 38.46
N LEU A 5 -38.37 -13.56 38.92
CA LEU A 5 -38.13 -12.57 39.98
C LEU A 5 -38.37 -11.17 39.40
N HIS A 6 -39.40 -10.49 39.91
CA HIS A 6 -39.62 -9.07 39.63
C HIS A 6 -38.66 -8.25 40.49
N LEU A 7 -37.43 -8.08 39.99
CA LEU A 7 -36.54 -7.01 40.44
C LEU A 7 -37.22 -5.66 40.14
N GLN A 8 -37.83 -5.06 41.17
CA GLN A 8 -38.17 -3.65 41.12
C GLN A 8 -36.87 -2.85 40.93
N LYS A 9 -36.86 -1.94 39.96
CA LYS A 9 -35.72 -1.05 39.75
C LYS A 9 -35.47 -0.21 41.01
N PRO A 10 -34.26 -0.16 41.58
CA PRO A 10 -33.93 0.88 42.55
C PRO A 10 -34.02 2.24 41.85
N GLN A 11 -34.97 3.09 42.25
CA GLN A 11 -35.10 4.45 41.72
C GLN A 11 -34.18 5.43 42.44
N LEU A 12 -32.87 5.24 42.29
CA LEU A 12 -31.87 6.19 42.78
C LEU A 12 -31.62 7.31 41.75
N TYR A 13 -32.56 8.25 41.68
CA TYR A 13 -32.38 9.51 40.97
C TYR A 13 -31.49 10.46 41.78
N PHE A 14 -30.17 10.33 41.63
CA PHE A 14 -29.21 11.30 42.16
C PHE A 14 -29.46 12.68 41.53
N THR A 15 -30.04 13.58 42.33
CA THR A 15 -30.51 14.91 41.89
C THR A 15 -29.97 16.06 42.73
N ASP A 16 -29.25 15.76 43.82
CA ASP A 16 -28.55 16.73 44.66
C ASP A 16 -27.17 16.20 45.08
N ARG A 17 -26.17 17.10 45.07
CA ARG A 17 -24.78 16.85 45.48
C ARG A 17 -24.64 16.26 46.89
N LYS A 18 -25.60 16.53 47.78
CA LYS A 18 -25.59 16.03 49.17
C LYS A 18 -25.70 14.52 49.27
N GLN A 19 -26.38 13.86 48.32
CA GLN A 19 -26.53 12.40 48.31
C GLN A 19 -25.20 11.70 48.05
N LEU A 20 -24.33 12.30 47.24
CA LEU A 20 -22.97 11.82 46.97
C LEU A 20 -22.03 12.09 48.16
N LEU A 21 -22.13 13.28 48.75
CA LEU A 21 -21.30 13.69 49.88
C LEU A 21 -21.49 12.80 51.13
N ALA A 22 -22.72 12.39 51.43
CA ALA A 22 -23.03 11.55 52.60
C ALA A 22 -22.32 10.19 52.54
N ILE A 23 -22.34 9.54 51.37
CA ILE A 23 -21.69 8.23 51.15
C ILE A 23 -20.16 8.37 51.30
N MET A 24 -19.56 9.45 50.77
CA MET A 24 -18.11 9.64 50.83
C MET A 24 -17.58 9.90 52.25
N LEU A 25 -18.29 10.66 53.08
CA LEU A 25 -17.87 10.96 54.45
C LEU A 25 -17.90 9.73 55.36
N GLU A 26 -18.90 8.86 55.19
CA GLU A 26 -19.06 7.63 55.96
C GLU A 26 -18.00 6.56 55.62
N MET A 27 -17.35 6.67 54.45
CA MET A 27 -16.22 5.83 54.06
C MET A 27 -14.90 6.30 54.69
N GLU A 28 -14.65 7.61 54.71
CA GLU A 28 -13.39 8.19 55.21
C GLU A 28 -13.10 7.82 56.69
N GLU A 29 -14.14 7.66 57.50
CA GLU A 29 -14.02 7.22 58.90
C GLU A 29 -13.66 5.72 59.03
N GLN A 30 -14.06 4.86 58.09
CA GLN A 30 -13.71 3.44 58.06
C GLN A 30 -12.34 3.17 57.42
N THR A 31 -11.95 3.93 56.39
CA THR A 31 -10.63 3.85 55.74
C THR A 31 -9.48 3.99 56.75
N ASN A 32 -9.64 4.85 57.78
CA ASN A 32 -8.65 5.03 58.84
C ASN A 32 -8.42 3.78 59.71
N HIS A 33 -9.36 2.85 59.78
CA HIS A 33 -9.18 1.56 60.47
C HIS A 33 -8.37 0.57 59.61
N LEU A 34 -8.66 0.51 58.31
CA LEU A 34 -7.97 -0.36 57.35
C LEU A 34 -6.48 -0.01 57.17
N PHE A 35 -6.11 1.28 57.28
CA PHE A 35 -4.70 1.67 57.25
C PHE A 35 -3.86 1.06 58.39
N GLN A 36 -4.45 0.82 59.57
CA GLN A 36 -3.73 0.18 60.70
C GLN A 36 -3.44 -1.31 60.47
N GLU A 37 -4.25 -1.99 59.64
CA GLU A 37 -3.98 -3.38 59.22
C GLU A 37 -2.99 -3.43 58.04
N LEU A 38 -2.99 -2.41 57.17
CA LEU A 38 -2.07 -2.30 56.03
C LEU A 38 -0.60 -2.14 56.46
N ASP A 39 -0.31 -1.33 57.50
CA ASP A 39 1.05 -1.20 58.06
C ASP A 39 1.63 -2.55 58.51
N TYR A 40 0.78 -3.42 59.10
CA TYR A 40 1.16 -4.78 59.51
C TYR A 40 1.44 -5.70 58.31
N ILE A 41 0.68 -5.54 57.22
CA ILE A 41 0.84 -6.31 55.99
C ILE A 41 2.08 -5.85 55.19
N GLU A 42 2.38 -4.55 55.13
CA GLU A 42 3.54 -4.04 54.38
C GLU A 42 4.87 -4.53 54.98
N GLY A 43 5.00 -4.58 56.31
CA GLY A 43 6.16 -5.19 56.97
C GLY A 43 6.35 -6.70 56.65
N SER A 44 5.27 -7.40 56.30
CA SER A 44 5.33 -8.79 55.82
C SER A 44 5.71 -8.85 54.32
N LEU A 45 5.17 -7.94 53.51
CA LEU A 45 5.47 -7.82 52.08
C LEU A 45 6.94 -7.45 51.81
N GLU A 46 7.60 -6.65 52.65
CA GLU A 46 9.03 -6.36 52.48
C GLU A 46 9.91 -7.61 52.65
N SER A 47 9.55 -8.52 53.57
CA SER A 47 10.20 -9.83 53.68
C SER A 47 9.98 -10.69 52.42
N GLY A 48 8.78 -10.63 51.84
CA GLY A 48 8.45 -11.25 50.55
C GLY A 48 9.29 -10.71 49.40
N ARG A 49 9.32 -9.37 49.22
CA ARG A 49 10.11 -8.66 48.18
C ARG A 49 11.59 -9.05 48.24
N GLN A 50 12.17 -9.24 49.43
CA GLN A 50 13.57 -9.66 49.58
C GLN A 50 13.86 -11.11 49.14
N ASN A 51 12.85 -11.97 49.02
CA ASN A 51 13.00 -13.29 48.42
C ASN A 51 12.66 -13.28 46.93
N GLU A 52 11.60 -12.59 46.50
CA GLU A 52 11.30 -12.37 45.07
C GLU A 52 12.50 -11.74 44.34
N PHE A 53 13.22 -10.80 44.95
CA PHE A 53 14.41 -10.16 44.36
C PHE A 53 15.62 -11.12 44.24
N LYS A 54 15.67 -12.20 45.03
CA LYS A 54 16.68 -13.27 44.88
C LYS A 54 16.30 -14.20 43.75
N GLU A 55 15.03 -14.62 43.71
CA GLU A 55 14.50 -15.48 42.63
C GLU A 55 14.56 -14.78 41.27
N LEU A 56 14.20 -13.49 41.19
CA LEU A 56 14.36 -12.67 39.99
C LEU A 56 15.81 -12.63 39.51
N LYS A 57 16.77 -12.35 40.39
CA LYS A 57 18.20 -12.40 40.01
C LYS A 57 18.65 -13.77 39.52
N GLN A 58 18.15 -14.85 40.13
CA GLN A 58 18.48 -16.20 39.71
C GLN A 58 17.88 -16.50 38.33
N LEU A 59 16.63 -16.07 38.07
CA LEU A 59 15.97 -16.17 36.77
C LEU A 59 16.60 -15.28 35.70
N GLU A 60 17.09 -14.09 36.05
CA GLU A 60 17.84 -13.20 35.15
C GLU A 60 19.17 -13.84 34.72
N MET A 61 19.90 -14.47 35.65
CA MET A 61 21.14 -15.20 35.33
C MET A 61 20.87 -16.44 34.48
N GLU A 62 19.78 -17.16 34.72
CA GLU A 62 19.37 -18.31 33.90
C GLU A 62 18.88 -17.88 32.51
N THR A 63 18.13 -16.78 32.42
CA THR A 63 17.66 -16.21 31.13
C THR A 63 18.83 -15.65 30.31
N ALA A 64 19.81 -15.00 30.95
CA ALA A 64 21.03 -14.55 30.28
C ALA A 64 21.81 -15.74 29.70
N ARG A 65 21.99 -16.81 30.49
CA ARG A 65 22.62 -18.05 30.03
C ARG A 65 21.87 -18.71 28.88
N LEU A 66 20.54 -18.78 28.93
CA LEU A 66 19.72 -19.34 27.84
C LEU A 66 19.79 -18.49 26.57
N ASN A 67 19.91 -17.16 26.68
CA ASN A 67 20.17 -16.30 25.53
C ASN A 67 21.58 -16.54 24.96
N ASP A 68 22.63 -16.65 25.78
CA ASP A 68 23.98 -17.00 25.32
C ASP A 68 24.01 -18.36 24.60
N GLU A 69 23.31 -19.37 25.13
CA GLU A 69 23.16 -20.69 24.49
C GLU A 69 22.35 -20.59 23.18
N MET A 70 21.30 -19.76 23.12
CA MET A 70 20.49 -19.55 21.91
C MET A 70 21.21 -18.75 20.82
N ASP A 71 21.99 -17.73 21.17
CA ASP A 71 22.83 -16.97 20.23
C ASP A 71 23.95 -17.87 19.68
N CYS A 72 24.54 -18.72 20.52
CA CYS A 72 25.52 -19.72 20.10
C CYS A 72 24.91 -20.74 19.12
N LEU A 73 23.71 -21.26 19.41
CA LEU A 73 22.95 -22.13 18.49
C LEU A 73 22.56 -21.40 17.20
N THR A 74 22.15 -20.14 17.27
CA THR A 74 21.79 -19.32 16.10
C THR A 74 23.01 -19.09 15.20
N LYS A 75 24.18 -18.84 15.80
CA LYS A 75 25.45 -18.75 15.09
C LYS A 75 25.80 -20.08 14.40
N CYS A 76 25.70 -21.22 15.10
CA CYS A 76 25.90 -22.54 14.51
C CYS A 76 24.92 -22.85 13.37
N ILE A 77 23.65 -22.42 13.48
CA ILE A 77 22.65 -22.55 12.40
C ILE A 77 23.03 -21.70 11.18
N ASN A 78 23.50 -20.47 11.39
CA ASN A 78 23.92 -19.60 10.28
C ASN A 78 25.21 -20.10 9.62
N GLU A 79 26.22 -20.50 10.39
CA GLU A 79 27.43 -21.14 9.85
C GLU A 79 27.11 -22.43 9.07
N ASN A 80 26.10 -23.19 9.49
CA ASN A 80 25.67 -24.38 8.77
C ASN A 80 24.82 -24.06 7.53
N LYS A 81 24.10 -22.93 7.49
CA LYS A 81 23.44 -22.42 6.28
C LYS A 81 24.46 -21.90 5.26
N GLU A 82 25.48 -21.18 5.71
CA GLU A 82 26.59 -20.73 4.86
C GLU A 82 27.32 -21.94 4.26
N LYS A 83 27.66 -22.95 5.07
CA LYS A 83 28.23 -24.22 4.58
C LYS A 83 27.29 -24.97 3.63
N ALA A 84 25.98 -24.94 3.87
CA ALA A 84 25.00 -25.59 2.98
C ALA A 84 24.91 -24.88 1.61
N ALA A 85 24.91 -23.55 1.59
CA ALA A 85 24.99 -22.76 0.35
C ALA A 85 26.32 -23.00 -0.37
N GLU A 86 27.45 -22.96 0.35
CA GLU A 86 28.77 -23.22 -0.22
C GLU A 86 28.92 -24.65 -0.77
N ILE A 87 28.21 -25.63 -0.20
CA ILE A 87 28.09 -26.99 -0.74
C ILE A 87 27.20 -27.02 -1.98
N GLN A 88 26.12 -26.23 -2.02
CA GLN A 88 25.20 -26.18 -3.15
C GLN A 88 25.85 -25.52 -4.38
N ASP A 89 26.56 -24.40 -4.21
CA ASP A 89 27.40 -23.77 -5.25
C ASP A 89 28.44 -24.76 -5.80
N LYS A 90 29.08 -25.54 -4.90
CA LYS A 90 30.05 -26.59 -5.29
C LYS A 90 29.38 -27.75 -6.04
N ILE A 91 28.12 -28.08 -5.73
CA ILE A 91 27.34 -29.09 -6.47
C ILE A 91 26.97 -28.59 -7.87
N GLU A 92 26.62 -27.32 -8.05
CA GLU A 92 26.40 -26.74 -9.38
C GLU A 92 27.69 -26.71 -10.21
N CYS A 93 28.83 -26.32 -9.61
CA CYS A 93 30.15 -26.45 -10.25
C CYS A 93 30.49 -27.90 -10.67
N LEU A 94 30.04 -28.92 -9.93
CA LEU A 94 30.25 -30.33 -10.25
C LEU A 94 29.36 -30.87 -11.38
N GLN A 95 28.38 -30.08 -11.87
CA GLN A 95 27.56 -30.44 -13.05
C GLN A 95 28.19 -30.00 -14.39
N MET A 96 29.38 -29.39 -14.37
CA MET A 96 30.11 -29.03 -15.59
C MET A 96 30.85 -30.22 -16.21
N SER A 97 31.12 -30.14 -17.51
CA SER A 97 31.73 -31.20 -18.35
C SER A 97 33.13 -31.63 -17.88
N GLU A 98 33.52 -32.88 -18.19
CA GLU A 98 34.77 -33.53 -17.72
C GLU A 98 36.04 -32.67 -17.91
N ASP A 99 36.17 -31.96 -19.04
CA ASP A 99 37.32 -31.08 -19.32
C ASP A 99 37.50 -29.96 -18.25
N ALA A 100 36.40 -29.46 -17.69
CA ALA A 100 36.45 -28.42 -16.65
C ALA A 100 36.86 -28.99 -15.29
N GLN A 101 36.49 -30.25 -15.00
CA GLN A 101 36.83 -30.91 -13.73
C GLN A 101 38.33 -31.18 -13.64
N ASN A 102 38.96 -31.64 -14.73
CA ASN A 102 40.41 -31.86 -14.79
C ASN A 102 41.21 -30.56 -14.54
N ALA A 103 40.81 -29.44 -15.14
CA ALA A 103 41.48 -28.14 -14.98
C ALA A 103 41.34 -27.53 -13.56
N VAL A 104 40.37 -27.99 -12.76
CA VAL A 104 40.25 -27.64 -11.33
C VAL A 104 41.16 -28.53 -10.47
N LEU A 105 41.30 -29.82 -10.83
CA LEU A 105 42.16 -30.77 -10.12
C LEU A 105 43.66 -30.43 -10.23
N GLU A 106 44.15 -30.02 -11.40
CA GLU A 106 45.56 -29.57 -11.55
C GLU A 106 45.88 -28.37 -10.62
N LYS A 107 45.01 -27.36 -10.60
CA LYS A 107 45.17 -26.17 -9.72
C LYS A 107 45.07 -26.49 -8.24
N LEU A 108 44.38 -27.57 -7.88
CA LEU A 108 44.33 -28.06 -6.50
C LEU A 108 45.64 -28.75 -6.12
N ASP A 109 46.24 -29.53 -7.02
CA ASP A 109 47.52 -30.20 -6.79
C ASP A 109 48.70 -29.21 -6.68
N GLU A 110 48.80 -28.22 -7.57
CA GLU A 110 49.80 -27.13 -7.45
C GLU A 110 49.77 -26.48 -6.05
N LYS A 111 48.55 -26.22 -5.55
CA LYS A 111 48.33 -25.51 -4.29
C LYS A 111 48.53 -26.37 -3.04
N ILE A 112 48.29 -27.68 -3.14
CA ILE A 112 48.66 -28.65 -2.10
C ILE A 112 50.19 -28.74 -1.99
N ASN A 113 50.90 -28.76 -3.12
CA ASN A 113 52.36 -28.75 -3.15
C ASN A 113 52.96 -27.45 -2.58
N GLU A 114 52.36 -26.28 -2.85
CA GLU A 114 52.74 -25.01 -2.21
C GLU A 114 52.62 -25.08 -0.68
N VAL A 115 51.47 -25.51 -0.16
CA VAL A 115 51.20 -25.58 1.29
C VAL A 115 52.11 -26.61 1.98
N TYR A 116 52.38 -27.76 1.36
CA TYR A 116 53.35 -28.74 1.86
C TYR A 116 54.77 -28.13 1.89
N GLY A 117 55.15 -27.45 0.80
CA GLY A 117 56.42 -26.73 0.64
C GLY A 117 56.72 -25.74 1.78
N VAL A 118 55.70 -24.99 2.20
CA VAL A 118 55.79 -24.01 3.30
C VAL A 118 55.73 -24.66 4.68
N SER A 119 54.97 -25.75 4.85
CA SER A 119 54.68 -26.33 6.18
C SER A 119 55.68 -27.37 6.64
N ILE A 120 56.20 -28.20 5.72
CA ILE A 120 57.07 -29.35 6.03
C ILE A 120 58.41 -29.26 5.26
N GLY A 121 58.40 -28.74 4.04
CA GLY A 121 59.56 -28.66 3.15
C GLY A 121 59.24 -29.21 1.77
N CYS A 122 60.25 -29.45 0.91
CA CYS A 122 60.00 -29.95 -0.45
C CYS A 122 59.22 -31.28 -0.45
N PRO A 123 58.16 -31.43 -1.28
CA PRO A 123 57.44 -32.69 -1.42
C PRO A 123 58.33 -33.78 -2.03
N PRO A 124 58.21 -35.06 -1.61
CA PRO A 124 58.97 -36.15 -2.22
C PRO A 124 58.43 -36.51 -3.61
N GLU A 125 59.34 -36.73 -4.57
CA GLU A 125 58.97 -37.26 -5.89
C GLU A 125 58.24 -38.61 -5.72
N ASN A 126 57.06 -38.73 -6.34
CA ASN A 126 56.12 -39.87 -6.26
C ASN A 126 55.19 -39.97 -5.02
N GLN A 127 54.86 -38.87 -4.34
CA GLN A 127 53.67 -38.81 -3.48
C GLN A 127 52.46 -38.14 -4.17
N THR A 128 51.25 -38.61 -3.85
CA THR A 128 49.99 -38.02 -4.34
C THR A 128 49.51 -36.89 -3.42
N SER A 129 48.71 -35.96 -3.95
CA SER A 129 48.16 -34.80 -3.23
C SER A 129 47.47 -35.17 -1.90
N CYS A 130 46.74 -36.29 -1.88
CA CYS A 130 46.08 -36.80 -0.66
C CYS A 130 47.08 -37.28 0.42
N GLN A 131 48.23 -37.82 0.02
CA GLN A 131 49.30 -38.24 0.95
C GLN A 131 50.08 -37.03 1.48
N LEU A 132 50.29 -36.01 0.64
CA LEU A 132 50.84 -34.72 1.05
C LEU A 132 49.91 -34.02 2.06
N LEU A 133 48.60 -33.97 1.80
CA LEU A 133 47.60 -33.43 2.72
C LEU A 133 47.59 -34.16 4.07
N GLY A 134 47.51 -35.49 4.09
CA GLY A 134 47.53 -36.26 5.35
C GLY A 134 48.83 -36.08 6.15
N SER A 135 49.94 -35.79 5.49
CA SER A 135 51.21 -35.45 6.16
C SER A 135 51.17 -34.04 6.78
N VAL A 136 50.57 -33.06 6.10
CA VAL A 136 50.34 -31.71 6.65
C VAL A 136 49.38 -31.76 7.83
N GLU A 137 48.31 -32.56 7.75
CA GLU A 137 47.37 -32.79 8.85
C GLU A 137 48.08 -33.38 10.09
N MET A 138 48.87 -34.44 9.91
CA MET A 138 49.68 -35.02 11.00
C MET A 138 50.68 -34.02 11.61
N TYR A 139 51.30 -33.17 10.80
CA TYR A 139 52.19 -32.10 11.27
C TYR A 139 51.44 -31.06 12.11
N PHE A 140 50.23 -30.66 11.69
CA PHE A 140 49.38 -29.75 12.47
C PHE A 140 48.89 -30.38 13.79
N TYR A 141 48.57 -31.69 13.80
CA TYR A 141 48.20 -32.40 15.03
C TYR A 141 49.36 -32.47 16.04
N ASP A 142 50.58 -32.77 15.59
CA ASP A 142 51.79 -32.77 16.44
C ASP A 142 52.12 -31.35 16.97
N LEU A 143 51.91 -30.31 16.15
CA LEU A 143 51.97 -28.91 16.59
C LEU A 143 50.94 -28.56 17.67
N LEU A 144 49.68 -29.00 17.50
CA LEU A 144 48.60 -28.79 18.46
C LEU A 144 48.82 -29.56 19.77
N GLU A 145 49.32 -30.79 19.71
CA GLU A 145 49.62 -31.56 20.92
C GLU A 145 50.78 -30.94 21.71
N LYS A 146 51.81 -30.41 21.02
CA LYS A 146 52.87 -29.60 21.63
C LYS A 146 52.31 -28.31 22.24
N PHE A 147 51.38 -27.64 21.57
CA PHE A 147 50.76 -26.42 22.07
C PHE A 147 49.96 -26.65 23.36
N ASN A 148 49.25 -27.79 23.45
CA ASN A 148 48.48 -28.20 24.63
C ASN A 148 49.35 -28.65 25.83
N ARG A 149 50.68 -28.74 25.68
CA ARG A 149 51.62 -29.08 26.76
C ARG A 149 52.31 -27.85 27.38
N PHE A 150 52.06 -26.64 26.89
CA PHE A 150 52.58 -25.40 27.49
C PHE A 150 51.80 -25.01 28.76
N THR A 151 52.53 -24.59 29.80
CA THR A 151 51.96 -23.97 30.99
C THR A 151 51.70 -22.47 30.78
N GLU A 152 50.99 -21.84 31.72
CA GLU A 152 50.87 -20.37 31.74
C GLU A 152 52.24 -19.66 31.77
N GLU A 153 53.25 -20.23 32.40
CA GLU A 153 54.60 -19.65 32.53
C GLU A 153 55.31 -19.60 31.16
N ASP A 154 55.16 -20.67 30.38
CA ASP A 154 55.70 -20.78 29.02
C ASP A 154 54.99 -19.79 28.08
N LEU A 155 53.65 -19.72 28.14
CA LEU A 155 52.86 -18.78 27.36
C LEU A 155 53.15 -17.31 27.71
N LYS A 156 53.49 -17.01 28.98
CA LYS A 156 53.98 -15.68 29.39
C LYS A 156 55.38 -15.39 28.82
N THR A 157 56.25 -16.40 28.73
CA THR A 157 57.60 -16.28 28.18
C THR A 157 57.57 -16.06 26.66
N ILE A 158 56.84 -16.88 25.91
CA ILE A 158 56.66 -16.75 24.46
C ILE A 158 56.06 -15.37 24.09
N LYS A 159 55.03 -14.91 24.83
CA LYS A 159 54.44 -13.56 24.64
C LYS A 159 55.41 -12.42 24.98
N LYS A 160 56.44 -12.66 25.81
CA LYS A 160 57.48 -11.68 26.19
C LYS A 160 58.59 -11.60 25.15
N GLU A 161 58.93 -12.71 24.51
CA GLU A 161 59.91 -12.75 23.40
C GLU A 161 59.28 -12.23 22.09
N TYR A 162 58.05 -12.62 21.76
CA TYR A 162 57.32 -12.05 20.62
C TYR A 162 57.13 -10.51 20.72
N ARG A 163 57.01 -9.98 21.95
CA ARG A 163 57.04 -8.53 22.19
C ARG A 163 58.43 -7.91 22.03
N ARG A 164 59.51 -8.59 22.43
CA ARG A 164 60.88 -8.12 22.18
C ARG A 164 61.18 -8.02 20.68
N ASP A 165 60.82 -9.04 19.91
CA ASP A 165 61.08 -9.08 18.47
C ASP A 165 60.33 -8.00 17.70
N ASN A 166 59.06 -7.72 18.06
CA ASN A 166 58.31 -6.62 17.48
C ASN A 166 58.88 -5.24 17.86
N ILE A 167 59.36 -5.06 19.10
CA ILE A 167 60.01 -3.80 19.51
C ILE A 167 61.33 -3.59 18.75
N ALA A 168 62.12 -4.65 18.53
CA ALA A 168 63.38 -4.60 17.80
C ALA A 168 63.24 -4.24 16.31
N ARG A 169 62.04 -4.37 15.73
CA ARG A 169 61.75 -4.06 14.31
C ARG A 169 61.17 -2.65 14.09
N SER A 170 61.05 -1.82 15.14
CA SER A 170 60.45 -0.48 15.06
C SER A 170 61.50 0.65 14.94
N PRO A 171 61.34 1.62 14.01
CA PRO A 171 62.28 2.73 13.85
C PRO A 171 62.07 3.85 14.90
N PRO A 172 63.11 4.62 15.25
CA PRO A 172 63.06 5.61 16.33
C PRO A 172 62.29 6.91 15.98
N PRO A 173 61.70 7.60 16.97
CA PRO A 173 60.89 8.80 16.75
C PRO A 173 61.70 10.09 16.58
N ALA A 174 61.28 10.94 15.64
CA ALA A 174 61.79 12.31 15.48
C ALA A 174 61.14 13.30 16.47
N THR A 175 61.84 14.38 16.83
CA THR A 175 61.51 15.23 17.98
C THR A 175 60.63 16.45 17.64
N MET A 176 59.68 16.78 18.53
CA MET A 176 58.94 18.05 18.50
C MET A 176 59.81 19.24 18.92
N LYS A 177 59.59 20.40 18.29
CA LYS A 177 59.72 21.72 18.96
C LYS A 177 58.84 22.79 18.28
N ARG A 178 57.87 23.30 19.07
CA ARG A 178 57.16 24.61 19.04
C ARG A 178 57.30 25.47 17.75
N SER A 179 56.20 25.99 17.20
CA SER A 179 55.47 27.07 17.90
C SER A 179 54.08 27.41 17.34
N LEU A 180 53.39 28.24 18.13
CA LEU A 180 52.08 28.91 17.98
C LEU A 180 51.61 29.30 16.57
N GLY A 181 50.29 29.20 16.34
CA GLY A 181 49.55 30.36 15.79
C GLY A 181 48.56 30.15 14.62
N ALA A 182 47.27 30.12 14.96
CA ALA A 182 46.12 30.64 14.17
C ALA A 182 45.65 29.99 12.83
N SER A 183 44.31 29.92 12.75
CA SER A 183 43.43 30.07 11.56
C SER A 183 43.27 28.96 10.48
N ASP A 184 42.04 28.46 10.43
CA ASP A 184 41.19 28.18 9.25
C ASP A 184 41.62 27.28 8.05
N LYS A 185 40.81 26.22 7.88
CA LYS A 185 40.13 25.79 6.63
C LYS A 185 40.93 25.28 5.41
N ALA A 186 41.02 23.95 5.39
CA ALA A 186 40.35 23.06 4.42
C ALA A 186 40.99 22.71 3.05
N LYS A 187 40.62 21.50 2.59
CA LYS A 187 40.91 20.85 1.27
C LYS A 187 42.37 20.36 1.14
N LYS A 188 42.68 19.29 0.39
CA LYS A 188 41.87 18.54 -0.61
C LYS A 188 42.24 17.03 -0.67
N TRP A 189 41.19 16.20 -0.79
CA TRP A 189 41.10 14.83 -1.37
C TRP A 189 42.07 13.66 -1.07
N LYS A 190 41.44 12.51 -0.73
CA LYS A 190 41.82 11.15 -1.17
C LYS A 190 41.30 10.87 -2.60
N LYS A 191 41.99 10.03 -3.40
CA LYS A 191 41.37 9.15 -4.42
C LYS A 191 42.33 7.99 -4.81
N ALA A 192 41.78 6.96 -5.45
CA ALA A 192 42.39 5.72 -5.96
C ALA A 192 42.74 4.67 -4.86
N LYS A 193 42.53 3.36 -5.06
CA LYS A 193 41.86 2.58 -6.14
C LYS A 193 40.60 1.88 -5.55
N ARG A 194 39.55 1.52 -6.29
CA ARG A 194 39.38 0.68 -7.51
C ARG A 194 39.71 -0.80 -7.32
N ASP A 195 38.94 -1.77 -7.82
CA ASP A 195 37.46 -1.90 -8.02
C ASP A 195 37.20 -3.43 -7.80
N GLU A 196 36.55 -4.33 -8.57
CA GLU A 196 35.72 -4.45 -9.80
C GLU A 196 35.33 -5.97 -9.82
N ALA A 197 34.11 -6.53 -9.99
CA ALA A 197 32.71 -6.09 -10.07
C ALA A 197 31.74 -7.33 -9.91
N SER A 198 30.41 -7.16 -9.86
CA SER A 198 29.38 -8.21 -10.15
C SER A 198 28.27 -7.64 -11.07
N SER A 199 27.50 -8.49 -11.76
CA SER A 199 26.72 -8.10 -12.95
C SER A 199 25.19 -8.08 -12.76
N ASP A 200 24.55 -7.00 -13.20
CA ASP A 200 23.14 -6.88 -13.57
C ASP A 200 23.05 -5.93 -14.79
N GLU A 201 22.05 -6.13 -15.65
CA GLU A 201 21.68 -5.22 -16.76
C GLU A 201 20.14 -5.02 -16.79
N ASP A 202 19.57 -3.97 -17.37
CA ASP A 202 19.75 -2.51 -17.20
C ASP A 202 18.50 -1.85 -17.85
N ASP A 203 17.98 -0.71 -17.36
CA ASP A 203 17.00 0.10 -18.13
C ASP A 203 17.11 1.61 -17.79
N GLU A 204 16.70 2.44 -18.74
CA GLU A 204 17.13 3.84 -19.01
C GLU A 204 17.58 4.72 -17.82
N SER A 205 18.77 5.30 -17.96
CA SER A 205 19.22 6.46 -17.18
C SER A 205 19.04 7.78 -17.93
N SER A 206 18.82 8.88 -17.21
CA SER A 206 19.03 10.23 -17.75
C SER A 206 19.41 11.24 -16.67
N GLN A 207 20.52 11.96 -16.88
CA GLN A 207 20.94 13.09 -16.05
C GLN A 207 21.22 14.32 -16.91
N LYS A 208 20.80 15.50 -16.44
CA LYS A 208 21.31 16.79 -16.91
C LYS A 208 22.49 17.22 -16.05
N THR A 209 23.52 17.76 -16.70
CA THR A 209 24.67 18.36 -16.05
C THR A 209 24.41 19.82 -15.66
N THR A 210 25.05 20.26 -14.58
CA THR A 210 25.42 21.67 -14.37
C THR A 210 26.84 21.71 -13.83
N SER A 211 27.68 22.55 -14.43
CA SER A 211 29.12 22.64 -14.18
C SER A 211 29.52 23.95 -13.49
N HIS A 212 30.55 23.89 -12.64
CA HIS A 212 31.65 24.87 -12.57
C HIS A 212 32.81 24.17 -11.80
N ASP A 213 34.04 24.02 -12.31
CA ASP A 213 34.95 24.92 -13.03
C ASP A 213 35.78 25.83 -12.11
N SER A 214 37.07 26.03 -12.44
CA SER A 214 38.06 26.83 -11.71
C SER A 214 39.33 27.05 -12.54
N SER A 215 39.50 28.28 -13.04
CA SER A 215 40.59 28.79 -13.88
C SER A 215 41.88 29.15 -13.15
N GLN A 216 43.02 29.20 -13.87
CA GLN A 216 44.08 30.26 -13.83
C GLN A 216 45.28 29.86 -14.74
N SER A 217 46.02 30.73 -15.42
CA SER A 217 45.80 32.12 -15.90
C SER A 217 47.01 32.61 -16.71
N GLU A 218 46.78 33.32 -17.84
CA GLU A 218 47.67 34.31 -18.51
C GLU A 218 49.12 33.87 -18.92
N SER A 219 49.72 34.26 -20.05
CA SER A 219 49.78 35.62 -20.63
C SER A 219 50.38 35.67 -22.06
N LEU A 220 49.96 36.66 -22.86
CA LEU A 220 50.69 37.39 -23.95
C LEU A 220 51.36 36.62 -25.11
N SER A 221 50.88 36.83 -26.35
CA SER A 221 51.51 37.72 -27.38
C SER A 221 50.82 37.63 -28.76
N ASP A 222 51.06 38.63 -29.62
CA ASP A 222 50.32 38.90 -30.87
C ASP A 222 50.74 38.07 -32.10
N GLY A 223 49.89 38.03 -33.13
CA GLY A 223 50.19 37.46 -34.45
C GLY A 223 48.99 37.43 -35.39
N GLU A 224 49.01 38.28 -36.42
CA GLU A 224 47.99 38.40 -37.50
C GLU A 224 47.95 37.10 -38.38
N ASP A 225 46.94 36.80 -39.21
CA ASP A 225 46.21 37.74 -40.08
C ASP A 225 44.90 37.18 -40.73
N GLN A 226 44.12 38.10 -41.30
CA GLN A 226 43.14 38.02 -42.40
C GLN A 226 41.81 37.22 -42.31
N ARG A 227 40.73 38.03 -42.34
CA ARG A 227 39.30 37.82 -42.68
C ARG A 227 39.10 37.43 -44.19
N PRO A 228 37.86 37.17 -44.74
CA PRO A 228 36.53 37.56 -44.22
C PRO A 228 35.36 36.55 -44.34
N SER A 229 34.28 36.89 -43.61
CA SER A 229 32.89 36.45 -43.85
C SER A 229 32.21 37.33 -44.91
N PHE A 230 31.16 36.85 -45.59
CA PHE A 230 29.99 37.69 -45.94
C PHE A 230 28.69 36.87 -46.12
N SER A 231 27.56 37.57 -46.26
CA SER A 231 26.19 37.11 -45.96
C SER A 231 25.26 37.02 -47.18
N LYS A 232 24.04 36.49 -46.97
CA LYS A 232 22.95 36.39 -47.97
C LYS A 232 22.41 37.77 -48.42
N PRO A 233 21.95 37.88 -49.68
CA PRO A 233 20.85 38.76 -50.10
C PRO A 233 19.56 37.96 -50.44
N SER A 234 18.60 38.56 -51.17
CA SER A 234 17.15 38.28 -51.00
C SER A 234 16.27 38.35 -52.28
N VAL A 235 15.24 37.50 -52.32
CA VAL A 235 13.83 37.75 -52.77
C VAL A 235 13.57 38.34 -54.19
N SER A 236 12.91 37.58 -55.10
CA SER A 236 11.56 37.85 -55.66
C SER A 236 11.19 37.07 -56.96
N ASN A 237 9.93 36.57 -56.99
CA ASN A 237 8.91 36.48 -58.04
C ASN A 237 9.09 36.01 -59.52
N ASP A 238 8.02 35.30 -59.96
CA ASP A 238 7.28 35.33 -61.26
C ASP A 238 7.55 34.35 -62.44
N ALA A 239 6.43 34.09 -63.17
CA ALA A 239 6.28 33.61 -64.56
C ALA A 239 6.43 32.11 -64.95
N SER A 240 5.36 31.33 -64.69
CA SER A 240 4.57 30.52 -65.67
C SER A 240 5.18 29.70 -66.84
N SER A 241 4.59 28.49 -67.00
CA SER A 241 4.30 27.74 -68.26
C SER A 241 5.39 26.89 -68.95
N GLY A 242 4.96 25.79 -69.57
CA GLY A 242 5.73 25.02 -70.58
C GLY A 242 5.84 23.51 -70.33
N GLU A 243 5.04 22.69 -71.05
CA GLU A 243 5.33 21.26 -71.26
C GLU A 243 6.29 21.10 -72.45
N ALA A 244 7.33 20.25 -72.34
CA ALA A 244 8.01 19.65 -73.50
C ALA A 244 8.88 18.44 -73.11
N SER A 245 8.98 17.50 -74.05
CA SER A 245 9.63 16.18 -73.94
C SER A 245 11.15 16.15 -74.14
N GLN A 246 11.82 15.29 -73.35
CA GLN A 246 12.94 14.40 -73.70
C GLN A 246 14.32 14.95 -74.16
N SER A 247 15.36 14.32 -73.59
CA SER A 247 16.74 14.14 -74.10
C SER A 247 17.61 15.37 -74.42
N GLY A 248 18.52 15.73 -73.49
CA GLY A 248 19.66 16.62 -73.76
C GLY A 248 20.62 16.79 -72.56
N ASN A 249 21.84 16.25 -72.67
CA ASN A 249 23.01 16.32 -71.76
C ASN A 249 22.87 16.96 -70.35
N ASN A 250 22.76 16.12 -69.31
CA ASN A 250 22.93 16.54 -67.90
C ASN A 250 24.36 17.00 -67.54
N PHE A 251 25.36 16.85 -68.43
CA PHE A 251 26.76 17.18 -68.12
C PHE A 251 27.03 18.70 -67.95
N SER A 252 26.07 19.54 -68.35
CA SER A 252 26.11 21.00 -68.15
C SER A 252 25.97 21.44 -66.68
N MET A 253 25.62 20.54 -65.76
CA MET A 253 25.36 20.88 -64.34
C MET A 253 26.63 20.97 -63.47
N TYR A 254 27.79 20.53 -63.98
CA TYR A 254 29.06 20.53 -63.26
C TYR A 254 29.94 21.72 -63.66
N ASN A 255 30.67 22.32 -62.70
CA ASN A 255 31.56 23.43 -63.02
C ASN A 255 32.79 22.98 -63.84
N SER A 256 33.42 23.93 -64.53
CA SER A 256 34.53 23.65 -65.46
C SER A 256 35.81 23.10 -64.81
N VAL A 257 35.97 23.21 -63.49
CA VAL A 257 37.06 22.58 -62.74
C VAL A 257 36.72 21.12 -62.47
N SER A 258 35.50 20.82 -62.03
CA SER A 258 34.99 19.45 -61.85
C SER A 258 35.05 18.65 -63.14
N GLN A 259 34.61 19.22 -64.27
CA GLN A 259 34.68 18.58 -65.59
C GLN A 259 36.14 18.25 -65.99
N LYS A 260 37.07 19.19 -65.82
CA LYS A 260 38.51 18.97 -66.09
C LYS A 260 39.12 17.91 -65.16
N LEU A 261 38.71 17.84 -63.89
CA LEU A 261 39.18 16.83 -62.95
C LEU A 261 38.67 15.43 -63.34
N MET A 262 37.37 15.30 -63.67
CA MET A 262 36.78 14.03 -64.12
C MET A 262 37.45 13.51 -65.40
N ALA A 263 37.67 14.38 -66.40
CA ALA A 263 38.39 14.02 -67.61
C ALA A 263 39.84 13.56 -67.31
N LYS A 264 40.54 14.24 -66.39
CA LYS A 264 41.90 13.87 -65.97
C LYS A 264 41.96 12.55 -65.17
N MET A 265 40.83 12.12 -64.60
CA MET A 265 40.64 10.82 -63.94
C MET A 265 40.16 9.71 -64.90
N GLY A 266 40.05 10.01 -66.20
CA GLY A 266 39.67 9.04 -67.24
C GLY A 266 38.18 8.88 -67.49
N PHE A 267 37.33 9.80 -67.00
CA PHE A 267 35.89 9.78 -67.30
C PHE A 267 35.61 10.03 -68.79
N LYS A 268 34.62 9.29 -69.34
CA LYS A 268 33.97 9.61 -70.61
C LYS A 268 32.46 9.66 -70.41
N GLU A 269 31.78 10.56 -71.13
CA GLU A 269 30.33 10.68 -71.09
C GLU A 269 29.66 9.37 -71.55
N GLY A 270 28.87 8.74 -70.68
CA GLY A 270 28.24 7.43 -70.89
C GLY A 270 29.00 6.21 -70.32
N GLU A 271 30.23 6.37 -69.82
CA GLU A 271 31.01 5.30 -69.18
C GLU A 271 31.11 5.50 -67.65
N GLY A 272 31.28 4.41 -66.89
CA GLY A 272 31.44 4.46 -65.44
C GLY A 272 32.84 4.93 -65.03
N LEU A 273 32.95 5.74 -63.97
CA LEU A 273 34.22 6.34 -63.55
C LEU A 273 35.33 5.29 -63.28
N GLY A 274 36.43 5.36 -64.02
CA GLY A 274 37.63 4.53 -63.81
C GLY A 274 38.28 4.07 -65.12
N LYS A 275 39.54 3.62 -65.04
CA LYS A 275 40.41 3.30 -66.20
C LYS A 275 39.84 2.27 -67.20
N PHE A 276 38.84 1.49 -66.79
CA PHE A 276 38.18 0.47 -67.62
C PHE A 276 36.64 0.65 -67.70
N GLY A 277 36.11 1.85 -67.45
CA GLY A 277 34.66 2.12 -67.54
C GLY A 277 33.80 1.50 -66.41
N GLN A 278 34.46 1.03 -65.34
CA GLN A 278 33.94 0.07 -64.36
C GLN A 278 33.21 0.66 -63.14
N GLY A 279 33.02 1.99 -63.09
CA GLY A 279 32.15 2.62 -62.08
C GLY A 279 30.66 2.37 -62.37
N ARG A 280 29.77 2.67 -61.40
CA ARG A 280 28.32 2.75 -61.69
C ARG A 280 28.06 3.83 -62.74
N ARG A 281 27.14 3.54 -63.67
CA ARG A 281 26.68 4.48 -64.72
C ARG A 281 25.44 5.28 -64.33
N GLU A 282 24.65 4.74 -63.41
CA GLU A 282 23.40 5.31 -62.93
C GLU A 282 23.62 6.06 -61.61
N ILE A 283 22.78 7.07 -61.36
CA ILE A 283 22.76 7.82 -60.11
C ILE A 283 22.36 6.86 -58.98
N VAL A 284 23.03 6.94 -57.83
CA VAL A 284 22.59 6.21 -56.64
C VAL A 284 21.25 6.79 -56.19
N GLU A 285 20.19 6.01 -56.28
CA GLU A 285 18.87 6.40 -55.79
C GLU A 285 18.96 6.83 -54.32
N ALA A 286 18.30 7.95 -53.99
CA ALA A 286 18.28 8.44 -52.62
C ALA A 286 17.52 7.46 -51.73
N SER A 287 18.12 7.09 -50.59
CA SER A 287 17.54 6.12 -49.66
C SER A 287 16.09 6.49 -49.31
N THR A 288 15.16 5.59 -49.65
CA THR A 288 13.76 5.63 -49.21
C THR A 288 13.63 5.41 -47.69
N GLN A 289 14.68 4.89 -47.05
CA GLN A 289 14.69 4.49 -45.65
C GLN A 289 14.92 5.70 -44.73
N ARG A 290 13.85 6.16 -44.06
CA ARG A 290 13.85 7.28 -43.10
C ARG A 290 13.97 6.78 -41.65
N GLY A 291 15.17 6.73 -41.09
CA GLY A 291 15.35 6.37 -39.69
C GLY A 291 16.80 6.37 -39.22
N ARG A 292 17.03 5.95 -37.96
CA ARG A 292 18.37 5.69 -37.40
C ARG A 292 18.88 4.26 -37.64
N ARG A 293 18.05 3.38 -38.22
CA ARG A 293 18.47 2.01 -38.56
C ARG A 293 19.58 2.06 -39.60
N GLY A 294 20.57 1.18 -39.49
CA GLY A 294 21.76 1.18 -40.35
C GLY A 294 21.43 0.95 -41.82
N LEU A 295 22.27 1.49 -42.72
CA LEU A 295 22.14 1.33 -44.17
C LEU A 295 22.04 -0.15 -44.56
N GLY A 296 20.87 -0.56 -45.06
CA GLY A 296 20.61 -1.91 -45.57
C GLY A 296 19.76 -2.83 -44.67
N LEU A 297 19.27 -2.36 -43.52
CA LEU A 297 18.46 -3.18 -42.62
C LEU A 297 16.95 -3.09 -42.92
N THR A 298 16.44 -3.89 -43.86
CA THR A 298 14.99 -3.99 -44.15
C THR A 298 14.27 -4.92 -43.16
N LEU A 299 13.07 -4.53 -42.72
CA LEU A 299 12.18 -5.43 -41.97
C LEU A 299 11.34 -6.22 -42.97
N GLN A 300 11.55 -7.53 -43.05
CA GLN A 300 10.68 -8.40 -43.84
C GLN A 300 9.24 -8.30 -43.33
N GLY A 301 8.29 -8.06 -44.25
CA GLY A 301 6.85 -7.93 -43.95
C GLY A 301 6.36 -6.53 -43.56
N PHE A 302 7.23 -5.60 -43.14
CA PHE A 302 6.82 -4.28 -42.61
C PHE A 302 6.77 -3.16 -43.67
N GLU A 303 6.73 -3.52 -44.96
CA GLU A 303 6.84 -2.56 -46.08
C GLU A 303 5.49 -2.23 -46.75
N GLY A 304 4.44 -3.01 -46.49
CA GLY A 304 3.10 -2.80 -47.04
C GLY A 304 2.31 -1.72 -46.30
N ASP A 305 1.49 -0.97 -47.03
CA ASP A 305 0.47 -0.12 -46.41
C ASP A 305 -0.73 -0.96 -45.96
N LEU A 306 -1.21 -0.71 -44.73
CA LEU A 306 -2.38 -1.40 -44.15
C LEU A 306 -3.71 -1.04 -44.84
N ASN A 307 -3.71 -0.07 -45.76
CA ASN A 307 -4.89 0.44 -46.49
C ASN A 307 -6.06 0.92 -45.60
N VAL A 308 -5.79 1.19 -44.31
CA VAL A 308 -6.74 1.79 -43.36
C VAL A 308 -6.50 3.30 -43.31
N GLU A 309 -7.54 4.08 -43.60
CA GLU A 309 -7.55 5.51 -43.31
C GLU A 309 -7.81 5.74 -41.81
N TRP A 310 -6.87 6.41 -41.15
CA TRP A 310 -6.91 6.78 -39.71
C TRP A 310 -6.96 8.30 -39.51
N LYS A 311 -6.95 9.09 -40.59
CA LYS A 311 -6.91 10.57 -40.55
C LYS A 311 -8.30 11.21 -40.46
N ASP A 312 -9.34 10.39 -40.51
CA ASP A 312 -10.74 10.73 -40.27
C ASP A 312 -11.17 10.50 -38.80
N GLU A 313 -10.22 10.17 -37.91
CA GLU A 313 -10.42 10.17 -36.46
C GLU A 313 -10.97 11.52 -35.97
N SER A 314 -11.93 11.48 -35.04
CA SER A 314 -12.45 12.67 -34.37
C SER A 314 -11.37 13.36 -33.53
N GLU A 315 -11.50 14.68 -33.33
CA GLU A 315 -10.53 15.43 -32.52
C GLU A 315 -10.45 14.90 -31.07
N PRO A 316 -9.25 14.59 -30.54
CA PRO A 316 -9.10 14.14 -29.16
C PRO A 316 -9.56 15.20 -28.14
N GLY A 317 -10.43 14.80 -27.22
CA GLY A 317 -11.00 15.64 -26.17
C GLY A 317 -11.14 14.89 -24.84
N ALA A 318 -11.44 15.62 -23.76
CA ALA A 318 -11.56 15.03 -22.42
C ALA A 318 -12.94 14.43 -22.08
N PHE A 319 -13.94 14.63 -22.95
CA PHE A 319 -15.29 14.11 -22.76
C PHE A 319 -15.46 12.74 -23.42
N GLU A 320 -16.15 11.85 -22.73
CA GLU A 320 -16.38 10.45 -23.14
C GLU A 320 -17.87 10.14 -23.06
N GLU A 321 -18.42 9.50 -24.09
CA GLU A 321 -19.82 9.05 -24.10
C GLU A 321 -19.94 7.63 -23.54
N VAL A 322 -21.01 7.36 -22.80
CA VAL A 322 -21.28 6.06 -22.19
C VAL A 322 -22.53 5.46 -22.82
N SER A 323 -22.34 4.47 -23.69
CA SER A 323 -23.42 3.56 -24.04
C SER A 323 -23.65 2.58 -22.87
N TRP A 324 -24.90 2.20 -22.65
CA TRP A 324 -25.29 1.19 -21.66
C TRP A 324 -26.13 0.15 -22.38
N PHE A 325 -26.07 -1.10 -21.93
CA PHE A 325 -27.08 -2.07 -22.30
C PHE A 325 -28.48 -1.53 -21.97
N PRO A 326 -29.51 -1.97 -22.72
CA PRO A 326 -30.90 -1.92 -22.30
C PRO A 326 -31.10 -2.46 -20.87
N GLU A 327 -32.23 -2.16 -20.25
CA GLU A 327 -32.53 -2.64 -18.90
C GLU A 327 -33.10 -4.06 -18.99
N CYS A 328 -32.38 -5.04 -18.45
CA CYS A 328 -32.73 -6.46 -18.53
C CYS A 328 -34.14 -6.73 -17.96
N THR A 329 -35.10 -6.98 -18.85
CA THR A 329 -36.49 -7.36 -18.52
C THR A 329 -36.65 -8.84 -18.15
N THR A 330 -35.69 -9.68 -18.51
CA THR A 330 -35.67 -11.12 -18.23
C THR A 330 -35.50 -11.36 -16.73
N GLU A 331 -36.28 -12.29 -16.16
CA GLU A 331 -36.10 -12.72 -14.77
C GLU A 331 -34.77 -13.45 -14.58
N MET A 332 -34.24 -13.48 -13.35
CA MET A 332 -32.96 -14.10 -13.08
C MET A 332 -33.12 -15.64 -13.01
N PRO A 333 -32.33 -16.42 -13.77
CA PRO A 333 -32.50 -17.87 -13.88
C PRO A 333 -32.23 -18.57 -12.55
N ASP A 334 -33.00 -19.62 -12.27
CA ASP A 334 -32.91 -20.36 -11.01
C ASP A 334 -31.85 -21.48 -11.03
N SER A 335 -31.74 -22.23 -9.93
CA SER A 335 -30.74 -23.30 -9.80
C SER A 335 -31.05 -24.58 -10.59
N ASP A 336 -32.30 -24.76 -11.04
CA ASP A 336 -32.71 -25.87 -11.91
C ASP A 336 -32.52 -25.52 -13.39
N GLU A 337 -32.76 -24.26 -13.79
CA GLU A 337 -32.45 -23.75 -15.13
C GLU A 337 -30.92 -23.69 -15.37
N LEU A 338 -30.17 -23.04 -14.47
CA LEU A 338 -28.71 -22.90 -14.58
C LEU A 338 -27.95 -24.24 -14.57
N ARG A 339 -28.54 -25.32 -14.05
CA ARG A 339 -27.88 -26.64 -14.00
C ARG A 339 -27.41 -27.09 -15.39
N ASP A 340 -28.24 -26.86 -16.40
CA ASP A 340 -28.09 -27.48 -17.72
C ASP A 340 -27.44 -26.53 -18.75
N TRP A 341 -27.01 -25.33 -18.33
CA TRP A 341 -26.41 -24.27 -19.17
C TRP A 341 -24.89 -24.43 -19.45
N MET A 342 -24.18 -25.34 -18.77
CA MET A 342 -22.71 -25.46 -18.88
C MET A 342 -22.28 -26.44 -19.99
N THR A 343 -21.92 -25.95 -21.16
CA THR A 343 -21.41 -26.77 -22.28
C THR A 343 -19.92 -27.08 -22.10
N ILE A 344 -19.53 -28.35 -22.27
CA ILE A 344 -18.13 -28.81 -22.22
C ILE A 344 -17.72 -29.34 -23.61
N GLY A 345 -17.00 -28.52 -24.38
CA GLY A 345 -16.46 -28.88 -25.69
C GLY A 345 -15.02 -29.39 -25.66
N GLU A 346 -14.39 -29.44 -26.83
CA GLU A 346 -12.94 -29.59 -26.97
C GLU A 346 -12.23 -28.26 -26.69
N ARG A 347 -10.96 -28.31 -26.27
CA ARG A 347 -10.16 -27.13 -25.96
C ARG A 347 -9.79 -26.36 -27.24
N LYS A 348 -10.54 -25.31 -27.53
CA LYS A 348 -10.27 -24.41 -28.66
C LYS A 348 -9.21 -23.36 -28.28
N LEU A 349 -8.10 -23.34 -29.02
CA LEU A 349 -7.05 -22.30 -28.95
C LEU A 349 -6.96 -21.55 -30.30
N ARG A 350 -8.11 -21.09 -30.79
CA ARG A 350 -8.27 -20.32 -32.04
C ARG A 350 -9.30 -19.23 -31.82
N ILE A 351 -9.04 -18.05 -32.37
CA ILE A 351 -9.88 -16.85 -32.27
C ILE A 351 -10.42 -16.40 -33.64
N GLU A 352 -9.84 -16.89 -34.75
CA GLU A 352 -10.11 -16.46 -36.13
C GLU A 352 -11.56 -16.74 -36.61
N ASP A 353 -12.22 -17.70 -35.98
CA ASP A 353 -13.56 -18.19 -36.29
C ASP A 353 -14.62 -17.81 -35.23
N GLU A 354 -14.26 -17.03 -34.20
CA GLU A 354 -15.17 -16.53 -33.15
C GLU A 354 -16.03 -15.35 -33.66
N THR A 355 -16.90 -15.63 -34.64
CA THR A 355 -17.67 -14.63 -35.41
C THR A 355 -19.12 -14.45 -34.94
N GLU A 356 -19.50 -15.12 -33.84
CA GLU A 356 -20.89 -15.12 -33.34
C GLU A 356 -21.38 -13.74 -32.84
N PHE A 357 -20.43 -12.86 -32.47
CA PHE A 357 -20.67 -11.52 -31.93
C PHE A 357 -19.78 -10.44 -32.59
N CYS A 358 -19.26 -10.69 -33.80
CA CYS A 358 -18.44 -9.75 -34.59
C CYS A 358 -18.31 -10.26 -36.03
N SER A 359 -18.47 -9.42 -37.05
CA SER A 359 -18.30 -9.85 -38.45
C SER A 359 -16.89 -10.37 -38.76
N GLU A 360 -16.83 -11.43 -39.57
CA GLU A 360 -15.60 -12.10 -40.01
C GLU A 360 -14.59 -11.12 -40.62
N GLU A 361 -15.07 -10.17 -41.44
CA GLU A 361 -14.22 -9.16 -42.08
C GLU A 361 -13.52 -8.26 -41.06
N LEU A 362 -14.24 -7.75 -40.06
CA LEU A 362 -13.66 -6.90 -39.00
C LEU A 362 -12.75 -7.70 -38.06
N LEU A 363 -13.14 -8.91 -37.68
CA LEU A 363 -12.32 -9.78 -36.83
C LEU A 363 -10.98 -10.11 -37.52
N HIS A 364 -11.01 -10.54 -38.78
CA HIS A 364 -9.79 -10.84 -39.53
C HIS A 364 -8.98 -9.57 -39.82
N ALA A 365 -9.62 -8.43 -40.08
CA ALA A 365 -8.92 -7.15 -40.24
C ALA A 365 -8.18 -6.75 -38.95
N LEU A 366 -8.81 -6.93 -37.78
CA LEU A 366 -8.19 -6.66 -36.48
C LEU A 366 -7.00 -7.60 -36.23
N LEU A 367 -7.17 -8.90 -36.44
CA LEU A 367 -6.11 -9.89 -36.23
C LEU A 367 -4.90 -9.64 -37.16
N ARG A 368 -5.14 -9.32 -38.44
CA ARG A 368 -4.08 -8.86 -39.37
C ARG A 368 -3.37 -7.60 -38.87
N CYS A 369 -4.10 -6.62 -38.35
CA CYS A 369 -3.53 -5.38 -37.83
C CYS A 369 -2.74 -5.59 -36.52
N LYS A 370 -3.12 -6.56 -35.68
CA LYS A 370 -2.35 -6.99 -34.50
C LYS A 370 -1.04 -7.64 -34.96
N SER A 371 -1.10 -8.63 -35.85
CA SER A 371 0.08 -9.43 -36.25
C SER A 371 1.12 -8.75 -37.14
N VAL A 372 0.86 -7.53 -37.66
CA VAL A 372 1.92 -6.70 -38.27
C VAL A 372 3.02 -6.32 -37.26
N PHE A 373 2.72 -6.33 -35.96
CA PHE A 373 3.68 -5.97 -34.92
C PHE A 373 4.52 -7.13 -34.37
N ASP A 374 4.18 -8.39 -34.69
CA ASP A 374 4.83 -9.61 -34.16
C ASP A 374 6.33 -9.67 -34.48
N ASN A 375 6.76 -9.00 -35.57
CA ASN A 375 8.15 -8.93 -36.02
C ASN A 375 8.83 -7.57 -35.74
N LEU A 376 8.20 -6.69 -34.94
CA LEU A 376 8.72 -5.36 -34.65
C LEU A 376 9.35 -5.30 -33.24
N GLU A 377 10.52 -4.67 -33.14
CA GLU A 377 11.20 -4.47 -31.87
C GLU A 377 10.34 -3.70 -30.87
N GLY A 378 10.15 -4.27 -29.67
CA GLY A 378 9.24 -3.74 -28.65
C GLY A 378 9.60 -2.33 -28.14
N GLU A 379 10.87 -1.90 -28.25
CA GLU A 379 11.28 -0.50 -28.06
C GLU A 379 10.61 0.45 -29.07
N GLU A 380 10.68 0.11 -30.36
CA GLU A 380 10.26 0.99 -31.44
C GLU A 380 8.73 1.11 -31.49
N MET A 381 8.03 -0.02 -31.27
CA MET A 381 6.58 -0.06 -31.06
C MET A 381 6.17 0.79 -29.85
N ARG A 382 6.86 0.66 -28.71
CA ARG A 382 6.64 1.49 -27.52
C ARG A 382 6.83 2.98 -27.81
N ARG A 383 7.87 3.36 -28.56
CA ARG A 383 8.17 4.76 -28.90
C ARG A 383 7.16 5.36 -29.89
N ALA A 384 6.75 4.63 -30.93
CA ALA A 384 5.74 5.08 -31.88
C ALA A 384 4.36 5.27 -31.22
N ARG A 385 3.91 4.27 -30.46
CA ARG A 385 2.66 4.31 -29.68
C ARG A 385 2.62 5.45 -28.65
N THR A 386 3.78 5.83 -28.09
CA THR A 386 3.89 6.99 -27.18
C THR A 386 3.73 8.34 -27.90
N ARG A 387 4.07 8.43 -29.20
CA ARG A 387 3.87 9.64 -30.02
C ARG A 387 2.45 9.74 -30.61
N SER A 388 1.78 8.61 -30.88
CA SER A 388 0.50 8.56 -31.58
C SER A 388 -0.74 8.57 -30.69
N ASN A 389 -0.63 8.16 -29.42
CA ASN A 389 -1.74 8.18 -28.45
C ASN A 389 -1.93 9.61 -27.89
N PRO A 390 -3.09 10.29 -28.09
CA PRO A 390 -3.34 11.63 -27.55
C PRO A 390 -3.33 11.71 -26.02
N TYR A 391 -3.55 10.60 -25.34
CA TYR A 391 -3.77 10.54 -23.89
C TYR A 391 -2.53 10.06 -23.09
N GLU A 392 -1.43 9.70 -23.76
CA GLU A 392 -0.27 9.04 -23.12
C GLU A 392 0.45 9.90 -22.06
N THR A 393 0.33 11.22 -22.13
CA THR A 393 0.94 12.19 -21.20
C THR A 393 0.23 12.25 -19.84
N ILE A 394 -1.01 11.78 -19.72
CA ILE A 394 -1.72 11.68 -18.44
C ILE A 394 -0.95 10.77 -17.47
N ARG A 395 -0.45 9.64 -17.97
CA ARG A 395 0.32 8.63 -17.23
C ARG A 395 -0.38 8.26 -15.90
N GLY A 396 0.31 8.43 -14.76
CA GLY A 396 -0.25 8.24 -13.42
C GLY A 396 -0.48 9.56 -12.66
N ALA A 397 -0.24 10.72 -13.27
CA ALA A 397 -0.11 12.01 -12.57
C ALA A 397 0.82 11.92 -11.34
N PHE A 398 0.27 11.99 -10.12
CA PHE A 398 0.99 11.84 -8.85
C PHE A 398 0.80 10.45 -8.19
N PHE A 399 -0.05 9.59 -8.74
CA PHE A 399 -0.28 8.22 -8.27
C PHE A 399 0.82 7.24 -8.73
N LEU A 400 0.87 6.06 -8.10
CA LEU A 400 1.91 5.06 -8.30
C LEU A 400 1.97 4.45 -9.72
N ASN A 401 0.84 4.37 -10.43
CA ASN A 401 0.79 3.88 -11.81
C ASN A 401 -0.37 4.49 -12.62
N ARG A 402 -0.47 4.08 -13.90
CA ARG A 402 -1.55 4.52 -14.80
C ARG A 402 -2.94 3.97 -14.43
N ALA A 403 -3.02 2.87 -13.69
CA ALA A 403 -4.30 2.24 -13.32
C ALA A 403 -5.11 3.14 -12.38
N ALA A 404 -4.45 3.82 -11.44
CA ALA A 404 -5.08 4.85 -10.61
C ALA A 404 -5.82 5.91 -11.44
N MET A 405 -5.23 6.36 -12.55
CA MET A 405 -5.86 7.31 -13.48
C MET A 405 -7.03 6.71 -14.25
N LYS A 406 -7.07 5.39 -14.51
CA LYS A 406 -8.25 4.72 -15.08
C LYS A 406 -9.45 4.77 -14.13
N MET A 407 -9.24 4.50 -12.84
CA MET A 407 -10.33 4.64 -11.87
C MET A 407 -10.71 6.11 -11.64
N ALA A 408 -9.77 7.06 -11.69
CA ALA A 408 -10.09 8.49 -11.67
C ALA A 408 -10.97 8.92 -12.86
N ASN A 409 -10.65 8.41 -14.06
CA ASN A 409 -11.37 8.63 -15.31
C ASN A 409 -12.78 8.00 -15.24
N MET A 410 -12.89 6.71 -14.90
CA MET A 410 -14.17 6.01 -14.83
C MET A 410 -15.07 6.50 -13.69
N ASP A 411 -14.51 6.80 -12.51
CA ASP A 411 -15.31 7.35 -11.40
C ASP A 411 -15.87 8.74 -11.74
N HIS A 412 -15.19 9.57 -12.54
CA HIS A 412 -15.81 10.78 -13.09
C HIS A 412 -16.92 10.46 -14.10
N VAL A 413 -16.61 9.63 -15.12
CA VAL A 413 -17.53 9.30 -16.23
C VAL A 413 -18.83 8.64 -15.73
N PHE A 414 -18.76 7.83 -14.68
CA PHE A 414 -19.91 7.17 -14.06
C PHE A 414 -20.44 7.93 -12.82
N ASP A 415 -20.56 9.26 -12.91
CA ASP A 415 -21.27 10.13 -11.93
C ASP A 415 -20.78 10.05 -10.46
N TYR A 416 -19.51 9.70 -10.27
CA TYR A 416 -18.88 9.37 -8.99
C TYR A 416 -19.56 8.20 -8.26
N MET A 417 -20.11 7.22 -8.99
CA MET A 417 -20.85 6.12 -8.36
C MET A 417 -19.99 5.20 -7.49
N PHE A 418 -18.66 5.15 -7.67
CA PHE A 418 -17.79 4.35 -6.80
C PHE A 418 -17.41 5.12 -5.54
N THR A 419 -16.89 6.36 -5.66
CA THR A 419 -16.46 7.13 -4.49
C THR A 419 -17.60 7.88 -3.78
N ASN A 420 -18.76 8.01 -4.41
CA ASN A 420 -19.94 8.71 -3.91
C ASN A 420 -21.29 8.05 -4.33
N PRO A 421 -21.48 6.73 -4.13
CA PRO A 421 -22.68 5.99 -4.52
C PRO A 421 -23.99 6.59 -4.00
N LYS A 422 -24.99 6.58 -4.87
CA LYS A 422 -26.35 7.10 -4.65
C LYS A 422 -27.37 5.97 -4.77
N ASP A 423 -28.40 6.02 -3.95
CA ASP A 423 -29.59 5.17 -4.07
C ASP A 423 -30.45 5.59 -5.29
N SER A 424 -31.50 4.82 -5.58
CA SER A 424 -32.44 5.08 -6.68
C SER A 424 -33.26 6.38 -6.53
N GLN A 425 -33.16 7.07 -5.38
CA GLN A 425 -33.72 8.41 -5.16
C GLN A 425 -32.65 9.52 -5.30
N GLY A 426 -31.44 9.18 -5.77
CA GLY A 426 -30.33 10.12 -5.95
C GLY A 426 -29.63 10.54 -4.65
N LYS A 427 -30.02 9.97 -3.51
CA LYS A 427 -29.48 10.27 -2.18
C LYS A 427 -28.28 9.37 -1.89
N LEU A 428 -27.27 9.87 -1.17
CA LEU A 428 -26.08 9.07 -0.83
C LEU A 428 -26.42 7.81 -0.03
N VAL A 429 -25.87 6.67 -0.45
CA VAL A 429 -26.12 5.35 0.15
C VAL A 429 -25.62 5.30 1.60
N PHE A 430 -24.41 5.82 1.83
CA PHE A 430 -23.86 6.07 3.17
C PHE A 430 -23.89 7.58 3.45
N ARG A 431 -24.09 7.96 4.71
CA ARG A 431 -24.04 9.36 5.15
C ARG A 431 -22.79 9.58 5.97
N ASP A 432 -21.88 10.43 5.49
CA ASP A 432 -20.61 10.70 6.18
C ASP A 432 -20.78 11.21 7.62
N LYS A 433 -21.92 11.86 7.92
CA LYS A 433 -22.32 12.36 9.24
C LYS A 433 -22.87 11.29 10.20
N GLU A 434 -23.13 10.06 9.74
CA GLU A 434 -23.78 8.99 10.54
C GLU A 434 -22.80 7.87 10.94
N GLY A 435 -21.49 8.07 10.73
CA GLY A 435 -20.45 7.13 11.19
C GLY A 435 -20.15 5.96 10.26
N GLU A 436 -20.92 5.75 9.19
CA GLU A 436 -20.68 4.67 8.23
C GLU A 436 -19.44 4.92 7.34
N LEU A 437 -18.77 3.83 6.94
CA LEU A 437 -17.59 3.82 6.08
C LEU A 437 -17.94 3.35 4.66
N LEU A 438 -17.29 3.95 3.66
CA LEU A 438 -17.28 3.42 2.30
C LEU A 438 -16.37 2.19 2.22
N TYR A 439 -16.97 1.01 2.38
CA TYR A 439 -16.33 -0.28 2.12
C TYR A 439 -16.21 -0.57 0.63
N PHE A 440 -15.00 -0.88 0.16
CA PHE A 440 -14.70 -1.29 -1.21
C PHE A 440 -13.71 -2.46 -1.26
N GLY A 441 -13.60 -3.10 -2.42
CA GLY A 441 -12.63 -4.16 -2.67
C GLY A 441 -11.84 -3.93 -3.95
N ASP A 442 -10.65 -4.50 -4.03
CA ASP A 442 -9.73 -4.37 -5.16
C ASP A 442 -9.01 -5.71 -5.40
N VAL A 443 -9.41 -6.45 -6.44
CA VAL A 443 -8.93 -7.83 -6.70
C VAL A 443 -8.12 -7.96 -7.98
N CYS A 444 -7.13 -8.84 -7.95
CA CYS A 444 -6.11 -9.01 -9.00
C CYS A 444 -5.39 -7.70 -9.34
N ALA A 445 -5.23 -6.83 -8.33
CA ALA A 445 -5.01 -5.40 -8.51
C ALA A 445 -3.60 -4.90 -8.11
N GLY A 446 -2.68 -5.80 -7.74
CA GLY A 446 -1.30 -5.41 -7.43
C GLY A 446 -0.64 -4.67 -8.61
N PRO A 447 0.08 -3.55 -8.39
CA PRO A 447 0.56 -3.03 -7.10
C PRO A 447 -0.44 -2.20 -6.26
N GLY A 448 -1.68 -2.00 -6.70
CA GLY A 448 -2.76 -1.36 -5.92
C GLY A 448 -3.20 0.04 -6.37
N GLY A 449 -2.95 0.41 -7.63
CA GLY A 449 -3.24 1.78 -8.12
C GLY A 449 -4.73 2.18 -8.04
N PHE A 450 -5.65 1.24 -8.28
CA PHE A 450 -7.09 1.45 -8.12
C PHE A 450 -7.45 1.84 -6.68
N SER A 451 -6.94 1.09 -5.70
CA SER A 451 -7.04 1.44 -4.27
C SER A 451 -6.40 2.77 -3.90
N GLU A 452 -5.24 3.15 -4.46
CA GLU A 452 -4.62 4.44 -4.16
C GLU A 452 -5.53 5.62 -4.55
N TYR A 453 -6.22 5.54 -5.70
CA TYR A 453 -7.20 6.56 -6.11
C TYR A 453 -8.36 6.68 -5.10
N VAL A 454 -9.00 5.56 -4.74
CA VAL A 454 -10.16 5.56 -3.82
C VAL A 454 -9.77 6.10 -2.44
N LEU A 455 -8.65 5.64 -1.90
CA LEU A 455 -8.15 6.06 -0.58
C LEU A 455 -7.67 7.52 -0.57
N TRP A 456 -7.10 8.03 -1.66
CA TRP A 456 -6.80 9.46 -1.81
C TRP A 456 -8.08 10.30 -1.84
N ARG A 457 -9.08 9.89 -2.63
CA ARG A 457 -10.35 10.63 -2.81
C ARG A 457 -11.20 10.64 -1.53
N LYS A 458 -11.22 9.55 -0.76
CA LYS A 458 -12.15 9.35 0.37
C LYS A 458 -11.50 9.29 1.75
N ARG A 459 -10.17 9.16 1.83
CA ARG A 459 -9.38 9.17 3.08
C ARG A 459 -9.98 8.20 4.12
N TRP A 460 -9.87 8.56 5.40
CA TRP A 460 -10.39 7.84 6.56
C TRP A 460 -11.91 7.63 6.61
N HIS A 461 -12.67 8.08 5.61
CA HIS A 461 -14.08 7.72 5.44
C HIS A 461 -14.28 6.42 4.64
N SER A 462 -13.19 5.75 4.23
CA SER A 462 -13.21 4.50 3.45
C SER A 462 -12.37 3.40 4.09
N LYS A 463 -12.67 2.14 3.74
CA LYS A 463 -11.93 0.93 4.13
C LYS A 463 -11.87 0.01 2.91
N GLY A 464 -10.66 -0.38 2.52
CA GLY A 464 -10.42 -1.27 1.38
C GLY A 464 -9.96 -2.67 1.79
N PHE A 465 -10.38 -3.67 1.03
CA PHE A 465 -9.95 -5.06 1.17
C PHE A 465 -9.39 -5.57 -0.17
N GLY A 466 -8.23 -6.22 -0.15
CA GLY A 466 -7.53 -6.62 -1.39
C GLY A 466 -7.20 -8.10 -1.45
N MET A 467 -7.21 -8.68 -2.66
CA MET A 467 -6.63 -9.99 -2.93
C MET A 467 -5.92 -9.99 -4.29
N THR A 468 -4.64 -10.33 -4.32
CA THR A 468 -3.81 -10.40 -5.54
C THR A 468 -2.75 -11.48 -5.36
N LEU A 469 -2.19 -12.00 -6.46
CA LEU A 469 -1.09 -12.95 -6.40
C LEU A 469 0.15 -12.34 -5.71
N LYS A 470 0.77 -13.11 -4.80
CA LYS A 470 2.01 -12.70 -4.13
C LYS A 470 3.22 -12.55 -5.06
N GLY A 471 4.26 -11.90 -4.54
CA GLY A 471 5.56 -11.76 -5.19
C GLY A 471 5.69 -10.50 -6.05
N ALA A 472 5.99 -10.67 -7.34
CA ALA A 472 6.15 -9.55 -8.27
C ALA A 472 4.86 -8.73 -8.42
N ASN A 473 3.71 -9.41 -8.51
CA ASN A 473 2.39 -8.82 -8.75
C ASN A 473 1.62 -8.50 -7.45
N ASP A 474 2.34 -8.38 -6.33
CA ASP A 474 1.78 -8.07 -5.01
C ASP A 474 1.50 -6.57 -4.81
N PHE A 475 0.65 -6.22 -3.86
CA PHE A 475 0.40 -4.84 -3.44
C PHE A 475 1.69 -4.17 -2.95
N LYS A 476 1.93 -2.93 -3.39
CA LYS A 476 3.05 -2.09 -2.92
C LYS A 476 2.53 -0.97 -2.05
N LEU A 477 1.96 -1.34 -0.90
CA LEU A 477 1.34 -0.41 0.07
C LEU A 477 2.34 0.58 0.66
N GLU A 478 3.62 0.24 0.61
CA GLU A 478 4.74 1.12 0.92
C GLU A 478 4.81 2.33 -0.03
N ASP A 479 4.33 2.16 -1.26
CA ASP A 479 4.48 3.08 -2.39
C ASP A 479 3.23 3.96 -2.63
N PHE A 480 2.19 3.79 -1.80
CA PHE A 480 1.05 4.69 -1.72
C PHE A 480 1.51 6.01 -1.07
N TYR A 481 2.03 6.91 -1.90
CA TYR A 481 2.53 8.22 -1.45
C TYR A 481 1.38 9.21 -1.27
N SER A 482 0.33 9.05 -2.07
CA SER A 482 -0.81 9.96 -2.17
C SER A 482 -1.96 9.59 -1.23
N ALA A 483 -1.96 8.37 -0.70
CA ALA A 483 -3.07 7.81 0.05
C ALA A 483 -2.63 7.09 1.35
N PRO A 484 -3.47 7.06 2.39
CA PRO A 484 -3.19 6.31 3.62
C PRO A 484 -3.43 4.80 3.43
N SER A 485 -2.38 4.05 3.12
CA SER A 485 -2.44 2.59 2.93
C SER A 485 -2.74 1.80 4.22
N GLU A 486 -2.75 2.45 5.37
CA GLU A 486 -3.18 1.87 6.65
C GLU A 486 -4.69 1.54 6.65
N LEU A 487 -5.46 2.18 5.77
CA LEU A 487 -6.89 1.91 5.54
C LEU A 487 -7.17 0.73 4.59
N PHE A 488 -6.11 0.11 4.07
CA PHE A 488 -6.19 -1.05 3.19
C PHE A 488 -5.76 -2.33 3.91
N GLU A 489 -6.39 -3.45 3.55
CA GLU A 489 -6.12 -4.75 4.14
C GLU A 489 -6.03 -5.84 3.06
N PRO A 490 -4.81 -6.21 2.63
CA PRO A 490 -4.58 -7.38 1.80
C PRO A 490 -4.91 -8.67 2.55
N TYR A 491 -5.54 -9.59 1.84
CA TYR A 491 -5.95 -10.91 2.32
C TYR A 491 -5.79 -11.90 1.16
N TYR A 492 -4.94 -12.91 1.33
CA TYR A 492 -4.45 -13.78 0.26
C TYR A 492 -5.19 -15.13 0.20
N GLY A 493 -6.43 -15.17 0.70
CA GLY A 493 -7.29 -16.34 0.66
C GLY A 493 -7.12 -17.27 1.86
N GLU A 494 -6.99 -18.56 1.61
CA GLU A 494 -6.78 -19.56 2.67
C GLU A 494 -5.47 -19.29 3.43
N GLY A 495 -5.51 -19.34 4.76
CA GLY A 495 -4.39 -18.89 5.61
C GLY A 495 -4.29 -17.36 5.77
N GLY A 496 -5.17 -16.57 5.15
CA GLY A 496 -5.29 -15.13 5.39
C GLY A 496 -4.09 -14.34 4.87
N ILE A 497 -3.19 -13.91 5.77
CA ILE A 497 -1.98 -13.18 5.36
C ILE A 497 -0.95 -14.11 4.70
N ASP A 498 -1.00 -15.42 4.99
CA ASP A 498 0.00 -16.39 4.54
C ASP A 498 -0.35 -17.09 3.21
N GLY A 499 -1.60 -17.00 2.74
CA GLY A 499 -2.08 -17.59 1.47
C GLY A 499 -1.39 -17.07 0.20
N ASP A 500 -1.71 -17.66 -0.96
CA ASP A 500 -1.07 -17.35 -2.26
C ASP A 500 -1.72 -16.16 -3.02
N GLY A 501 -2.99 -15.88 -2.75
CA GLY A 501 -3.79 -14.85 -3.42
C GLY A 501 -4.33 -15.25 -4.80
N ASP A 502 -4.28 -16.54 -5.17
CA ASP A 502 -4.83 -17.02 -6.44
C ASP A 502 -6.36 -17.03 -6.42
N ILE A 503 -6.98 -16.08 -7.13
CA ILE A 503 -8.43 -15.94 -7.25
C ILE A 503 -9.09 -17.14 -7.95
N THR A 504 -8.35 -17.99 -8.66
CA THR A 504 -8.89 -19.18 -9.33
C THR A 504 -9.17 -20.34 -8.35
N ARG A 505 -8.60 -20.30 -7.14
CA ARG A 505 -8.80 -21.31 -6.11
C ARG A 505 -10.15 -21.13 -5.38
N PRO A 506 -11.03 -22.16 -5.34
CA PRO A 506 -12.33 -22.09 -4.63
C PRO A 506 -12.21 -21.75 -3.14
N GLU A 507 -11.16 -22.25 -2.48
CA GLU A 507 -10.83 -21.99 -1.07
C GLU A 507 -10.57 -20.50 -0.83
N ASN A 508 -9.79 -19.85 -1.71
CA ASN A 508 -9.43 -18.44 -1.61
C ASN A 508 -10.63 -17.52 -1.81
N ILE A 509 -11.47 -17.79 -2.83
CA ILE A 509 -12.73 -17.07 -3.05
C ILE A 509 -13.61 -17.16 -1.79
N SER A 510 -13.73 -18.36 -1.22
CA SER A 510 -14.55 -18.62 -0.03
C SER A 510 -14.00 -17.92 1.22
N ALA A 511 -12.68 -17.93 1.43
CA ALA A 511 -12.00 -17.28 2.54
C ALA A 511 -12.12 -15.75 2.45
N PHE A 512 -11.81 -15.16 1.29
CA PHE A 512 -11.94 -13.72 1.05
C PHE A 512 -13.39 -13.25 1.21
N ARG A 513 -14.37 -14.02 0.70
CA ARG A 513 -15.80 -13.78 0.91
C ARG A 513 -16.16 -13.71 2.40
N ASN A 514 -15.74 -14.71 3.18
CA ASN A 514 -16.08 -14.77 4.61
C ASN A 514 -15.43 -13.61 5.38
N PHE A 515 -14.15 -13.32 5.13
CA PHE A 515 -13.42 -12.19 5.71
C PHE A 515 -14.07 -10.83 5.41
N VAL A 516 -14.44 -10.58 4.14
CA VAL A 516 -15.11 -9.34 3.73
C VAL A 516 -16.48 -9.21 4.38
N LEU A 517 -17.29 -10.28 4.37
CA LEU A 517 -18.61 -10.26 5.00
C LEU A 517 -18.51 -10.02 6.52
N GLU A 518 -17.49 -10.57 7.21
CA GLU A 518 -17.30 -10.33 8.65
C GLU A 518 -16.85 -8.90 8.94
N SER A 519 -15.97 -8.36 8.11
CA SER A 519 -15.49 -6.97 8.22
C SER A 519 -16.53 -5.91 7.82
N THR A 520 -17.67 -6.32 7.24
CA THR A 520 -18.74 -5.44 6.73
C THR A 520 -20.13 -5.72 7.32
N GLU A 521 -20.20 -6.25 8.56
CA GLU A 521 -21.48 -6.51 9.26
C GLU A 521 -22.42 -7.46 8.49
N LYS A 522 -21.83 -8.41 7.75
CA LYS A 522 -22.49 -9.33 6.80
C LYS A 522 -23.28 -8.63 5.67
N ARG A 523 -23.06 -7.32 5.44
CA ARG A 523 -23.69 -6.55 4.34
C ARG A 523 -22.94 -6.65 3.01
N GLY A 524 -21.62 -6.82 3.03
CA GLY A 524 -20.77 -6.77 1.82
C GLY A 524 -20.31 -5.36 1.43
N LEU A 525 -19.52 -5.29 0.37
CA LEU A 525 -18.90 -4.07 -0.17
C LEU A 525 -19.92 -3.16 -0.85
N HIS A 526 -19.68 -1.84 -0.87
CA HIS A 526 -20.45 -0.94 -1.74
C HIS A 526 -20.07 -1.14 -3.20
N PHE A 527 -18.79 -1.41 -3.48
CA PHE A 527 -18.35 -1.81 -4.81
C PHE A 527 -17.10 -2.69 -4.76
N LEU A 528 -16.91 -3.47 -5.82
CA LEU A 528 -15.67 -4.20 -6.11
C LEU A 528 -15.04 -3.63 -7.38
N MET A 529 -13.71 -3.51 -7.38
CA MET A 529 -12.90 -3.25 -8.56
C MET A 529 -12.06 -4.48 -8.88
N ALA A 530 -11.82 -4.76 -10.16
CA ALA A 530 -10.98 -5.86 -10.61
C ALA A 530 -10.17 -5.46 -11.85
N ASP A 531 -8.84 -5.56 -11.78
CA ASP A 531 -7.92 -5.20 -12.88
C ASP A 531 -7.03 -6.40 -13.29
N GLY A 532 -7.57 -7.62 -13.21
CA GLY A 532 -6.83 -8.84 -13.50
C GLY A 532 -6.34 -8.96 -14.95
N GLY A 533 -5.10 -9.41 -15.10
CA GLY A 533 -4.47 -9.72 -16.38
C GLY A 533 -3.04 -10.21 -16.14
N PHE A 534 -2.46 -10.86 -17.15
CA PHE A 534 -1.10 -11.39 -17.13
C PHE A 534 -0.46 -11.22 -18.52
N SER A 535 0.87 -11.41 -18.63
CA SER A 535 1.55 -11.32 -19.92
C SER A 535 1.19 -12.52 -20.80
N VAL A 536 0.92 -12.24 -22.07
CA VAL A 536 0.60 -13.21 -23.13
C VAL A 536 1.50 -12.93 -24.35
N GLU A 537 2.75 -12.58 -24.06
CA GLU A 537 3.74 -12.11 -25.03
C GLU A 537 4.00 -13.15 -26.13
N GLY A 538 3.80 -12.76 -27.39
CA GLY A 538 3.84 -13.65 -28.55
C GLY A 538 2.57 -14.51 -28.75
N GLN A 539 1.52 -14.30 -27.96
CA GLN A 539 0.19 -14.93 -28.07
C GLN A 539 -0.95 -13.93 -27.80
N GLU A 540 -0.75 -12.65 -28.12
CA GLU A 540 -1.66 -11.54 -27.82
C GLU A 540 -3.08 -11.76 -28.39
N ASN A 541 -3.18 -12.38 -29.57
CA ASN A 541 -4.45 -12.72 -30.21
C ASN A 541 -5.28 -13.76 -29.40
N LEU A 542 -4.67 -14.52 -28.48
CA LEU A 542 -5.34 -15.51 -27.64
C LEU A 542 -5.66 -14.98 -26.23
N GLN A 543 -5.46 -13.68 -25.94
CA GLN A 543 -5.58 -13.11 -24.59
C GLN A 543 -6.95 -13.37 -23.94
N GLU A 544 -8.05 -13.31 -24.70
CA GLU A 544 -9.39 -13.65 -24.21
C GLU A 544 -9.48 -15.11 -23.72
N ILE A 545 -9.13 -16.06 -24.59
CA ILE A 545 -9.20 -17.50 -24.32
C ILE A 545 -8.30 -17.88 -23.14
N LEU A 546 -7.07 -17.34 -23.10
CA LEU A 546 -6.12 -17.61 -22.01
C LEU A 546 -6.60 -17.03 -20.66
N SER A 547 -7.27 -15.88 -20.66
CA SER A 547 -7.73 -15.21 -19.43
C SER A 547 -9.15 -15.59 -19.00
N LYS A 548 -9.85 -16.47 -19.72
CA LYS A 548 -11.26 -16.83 -19.49
C LYS A 548 -11.60 -17.24 -18.04
N GLN A 549 -10.75 -18.04 -17.38
CA GLN A 549 -10.96 -18.43 -15.98
C GLN A 549 -10.76 -17.25 -15.01
N LEU A 550 -9.81 -16.35 -15.30
CA LEU A 550 -9.57 -15.16 -14.51
C LEU A 550 -10.74 -14.16 -14.62
N LEU A 551 -11.34 -14.02 -15.81
CA LEU A 551 -12.56 -13.24 -16.01
C LEU A 551 -13.72 -13.80 -15.17
N LEU A 552 -13.98 -15.11 -15.30
CA LEU A 552 -15.02 -15.81 -14.53
C LEU A 552 -14.85 -15.62 -13.01
N CYS A 553 -13.63 -15.80 -12.49
CA CYS A 553 -13.36 -15.72 -11.05
C CYS A 553 -13.46 -14.30 -10.47
N GLN A 554 -13.16 -13.26 -11.26
CA GLN A 554 -13.45 -11.88 -10.88
C GLN A 554 -14.97 -11.62 -10.81
N PHE A 555 -15.75 -12.12 -11.78
CA PHE A 555 -17.22 -11.97 -11.80
C PHE A 555 -17.89 -12.74 -10.65
N LEU A 556 -17.46 -13.99 -10.43
CA LEU A 556 -17.86 -14.82 -9.28
C LEU A 556 -17.53 -14.15 -7.94
N THR A 557 -16.37 -13.50 -7.84
CA THR A 557 -16.01 -12.74 -6.64
C THR A 557 -16.94 -11.53 -6.45
N ALA A 558 -17.30 -10.80 -7.50
CA ALA A 558 -18.28 -9.70 -7.41
C ALA A 558 -19.63 -10.15 -6.82
N LEU A 559 -20.23 -11.21 -7.39
CA LEU A 559 -21.48 -11.80 -6.89
C LEU A 559 -21.33 -12.45 -5.49
N SER A 560 -20.10 -12.63 -5.01
CA SER A 560 -19.81 -13.19 -3.69
C SER A 560 -19.69 -12.14 -2.58
N VAL A 561 -19.24 -10.90 -2.90
CA VAL A 561 -18.90 -9.88 -1.88
C VAL A 561 -19.55 -8.51 -2.04
N VAL A 562 -20.14 -8.17 -3.19
CA VAL A 562 -20.84 -6.89 -3.39
C VAL A 562 -22.23 -6.95 -2.72
N ARG A 563 -22.65 -5.86 -2.07
CA ARG A 563 -23.98 -5.76 -1.45
C ARG A 563 -25.09 -5.57 -2.48
N THR A 564 -26.34 -5.87 -2.14
CA THR A 564 -27.51 -5.47 -2.94
C THR A 564 -27.52 -3.95 -3.13
N GLY A 565 -27.69 -3.48 -4.37
CA GLY A 565 -27.52 -2.07 -4.76
C GLY A 565 -26.07 -1.60 -4.88
N GLY A 566 -25.09 -2.46 -4.59
CA GLY A 566 -23.66 -2.19 -4.80
C GLY A 566 -23.25 -2.26 -6.27
N HIS A 567 -22.00 -1.94 -6.59
CA HIS A 567 -21.51 -1.78 -7.97
C HIS A 567 -20.27 -2.64 -8.25
N PHE A 568 -19.93 -2.85 -9.52
CA PHE A 568 -18.76 -3.63 -9.93
C PHE A 568 -18.10 -3.00 -11.16
N VAL A 569 -16.77 -3.04 -11.23
CA VAL A 569 -16.00 -2.71 -12.43
C VAL A 569 -14.88 -3.73 -12.63
N CYS A 570 -14.80 -4.30 -13.83
CA CYS A 570 -13.84 -5.33 -14.18
C CYS A 570 -13.15 -5.01 -15.50
N LYS A 571 -11.84 -5.17 -15.58
CA LYS A 571 -11.13 -5.24 -16.86
C LYS A 571 -11.58 -6.47 -17.64
N THR A 572 -11.78 -6.31 -18.94
CA THR A 572 -11.89 -7.37 -19.93
C THR A 572 -10.96 -7.05 -21.10
N PHE A 573 -10.83 -7.99 -22.04
CA PHE A 573 -10.08 -7.80 -23.28
C PHE A 573 -11.05 -7.84 -24.48
N ASP A 574 -10.68 -8.55 -25.54
CA ASP A 574 -11.62 -9.00 -26.56
C ASP A 574 -12.77 -9.82 -25.91
N LEU A 575 -13.94 -9.84 -26.55
CA LEU A 575 -15.19 -10.47 -26.07
C LEU A 575 -15.93 -11.16 -27.24
N PHE A 576 -15.20 -11.96 -28.01
CA PHE A 576 -15.73 -12.63 -29.20
C PHE A 576 -16.31 -14.02 -28.89
N THR A 577 -15.78 -14.71 -27.88
CA THR A 577 -16.19 -16.10 -27.59
C THR A 577 -17.57 -16.17 -26.90
N PRO A 578 -18.40 -17.18 -27.20
CA PRO A 578 -19.64 -17.47 -26.46
C PRO A 578 -19.43 -17.64 -24.95
N PHE A 579 -18.27 -18.13 -24.51
CA PHE A 579 -17.89 -18.18 -23.09
C PHE A 579 -17.87 -16.78 -22.45
N SER A 580 -17.13 -15.85 -23.05
CA SER A 580 -17.02 -14.48 -22.52
C SER A 580 -18.35 -13.76 -22.57
N VAL A 581 -19.08 -13.86 -23.69
CA VAL A 581 -20.37 -13.17 -23.83
C VAL A 581 -21.45 -13.76 -22.90
N GLY A 582 -21.44 -15.07 -22.66
CA GLY A 582 -22.26 -15.70 -21.63
C GLY A 582 -21.97 -15.16 -20.21
N LEU A 583 -20.71 -14.90 -19.88
CA LEU A 583 -20.35 -14.23 -18.60
C LEU A 583 -20.87 -12.79 -18.54
N ILE A 584 -20.83 -12.04 -19.66
CA ILE A 584 -21.42 -10.70 -19.74
C ILE A 584 -22.95 -10.76 -19.51
N TYR A 585 -23.63 -11.71 -20.15
CA TYR A 585 -25.08 -11.92 -20.02
C TYR A 585 -25.51 -12.25 -18.59
N LEU A 586 -24.77 -13.12 -17.89
CA LEU A 586 -25.02 -13.45 -16.49
C LEU A 586 -24.93 -12.23 -15.55
N LEU A 587 -24.02 -11.27 -15.81
CA LEU A 587 -23.97 -10.03 -15.03
C LEU A 587 -25.02 -9.00 -15.46
N TYR A 588 -25.44 -8.98 -16.72
CA TYR A 588 -26.59 -8.21 -17.21
C TYR A 588 -27.91 -8.67 -16.55
N LEU A 589 -28.10 -9.98 -16.37
CA LEU A 589 -29.18 -10.54 -15.55
C LEU A 589 -29.06 -10.10 -14.07
N CYS A 590 -27.86 -10.14 -13.47
CA CYS A 590 -27.65 -9.84 -12.04
C CYS A 590 -27.63 -8.37 -11.63
N PHE A 591 -27.42 -7.40 -12.53
CA PHE A 591 -27.34 -5.97 -12.18
C PHE A 591 -28.50 -5.17 -12.81
N GLU A 592 -28.85 -4.00 -12.25
CA GLU A 592 -29.87 -3.10 -12.82
C GLU A 592 -29.41 -2.57 -14.19
N ARG A 593 -28.16 -2.11 -14.30
CA ARG A 593 -27.59 -1.59 -15.55
C ARG A 593 -26.14 -2.02 -15.73
N VAL A 594 -25.77 -2.32 -16.98
CA VAL A 594 -24.43 -2.74 -17.39
C VAL A 594 -23.97 -1.89 -18.58
N SER A 595 -22.66 -1.65 -18.68
CA SER A 595 -21.99 -0.98 -19.80
C SER A 595 -20.67 -1.68 -20.13
N LEU A 596 -20.28 -1.68 -21.40
CA LEU A 596 -18.93 -1.99 -21.86
C LEU A 596 -18.28 -0.68 -22.31
N PHE A 597 -17.20 -0.28 -21.64
CA PHE A 597 -16.61 1.06 -21.78
C PHE A 597 -15.09 0.99 -21.92
N LYS A 598 -14.52 1.73 -22.87
CA LYS A 598 -13.05 1.89 -23.00
C LYS A 598 -12.67 3.32 -22.61
N PRO A 599 -12.16 3.56 -21.38
CA PRO A 599 -11.71 4.90 -20.98
C PRO A 599 -10.52 5.35 -21.83
N VAL A 600 -10.38 6.66 -22.07
CA VAL A 600 -9.24 7.23 -22.82
C VAL A 600 -7.88 7.05 -22.13
N THR A 601 -7.89 6.70 -20.83
CA THR A 601 -6.70 6.24 -20.08
C THR A 601 -6.32 4.79 -20.34
N SER A 602 -7.18 4.00 -21.00
CA SER A 602 -6.78 2.78 -21.71
C SER A 602 -6.16 3.14 -23.07
N ARG A 603 -5.25 2.30 -23.58
CA ARG A 603 -4.54 2.60 -24.83
C ARG A 603 -5.43 2.27 -26.02
N PRO A 604 -5.57 3.15 -27.04
CA PRO A 604 -6.57 2.95 -28.10
C PRO A 604 -6.34 1.68 -28.94
N ALA A 605 -5.08 1.22 -29.08
CA ALA A 605 -4.72 0.07 -29.91
C ALA A 605 -4.73 -1.30 -29.19
N ASN A 606 -5.02 -1.38 -27.88
CA ASN A 606 -5.15 -2.67 -27.18
C ASN A 606 -6.63 -3.05 -26.97
N SER A 607 -6.90 -4.34 -26.81
CA SER A 607 -8.27 -4.86 -26.63
C SER A 607 -8.87 -4.56 -25.25
N GLU A 608 -8.11 -3.91 -24.36
CA GLU A 608 -8.54 -3.64 -23.00
C GLU A 608 -9.79 -2.74 -22.99
N ARG A 609 -10.84 -3.22 -22.33
CA ARG A 609 -12.04 -2.44 -22.00
C ARG A 609 -12.46 -2.77 -20.57
N TYR A 610 -13.45 -2.07 -20.05
CA TYR A 610 -13.99 -2.29 -18.72
C TYR A 610 -15.48 -2.58 -18.81
N MET A 611 -15.90 -3.67 -18.17
CA MET A 611 -17.29 -3.91 -17.86
C MET A 611 -17.64 -3.14 -16.60
N VAL A 612 -18.71 -2.35 -16.65
CA VAL A 612 -19.18 -1.52 -15.53
C VAL A 612 -20.63 -1.90 -15.22
N CYS A 613 -20.85 -2.42 -14.01
CA CYS A 613 -22.15 -2.90 -13.54
C CYS A 613 -22.64 -2.05 -12.36
N LYS A 614 -23.86 -1.55 -12.47
CA LYS A 614 -24.50 -0.66 -11.50
C LYS A 614 -25.70 -1.36 -10.86
N SER A 615 -25.77 -1.22 -9.53
CA SER A 615 -26.75 -1.85 -8.62
C SER A 615 -26.93 -3.36 -8.78
N LEU A 616 -26.28 -4.16 -7.92
CA LEU A 616 -26.53 -5.60 -7.84
C LEU A 616 -27.98 -5.88 -7.39
N LYS A 617 -28.76 -6.59 -8.21
CA LYS A 617 -30.13 -7.03 -7.88
C LYS A 617 -30.12 -8.06 -6.74
N PRO A 618 -31.17 -8.15 -5.91
CA PRO A 618 -31.32 -9.27 -4.97
C PRO A 618 -31.51 -10.59 -5.73
N GLY A 619 -31.13 -11.73 -5.10
CA GLY A 619 -31.37 -13.07 -5.64
C GLY A 619 -30.21 -13.70 -6.43
N SER A 620 -29.07 -13.00 -6.61
CA SER A 620 -27.92 -13.49 -7.39
C SER A 620 -27.16 -14.70 -6.81
N ASP A 621 -27.68 -15.32 -5.75
CA ASP A 621 -27.13 -16.54 -5.14
C ASP A 621 -27.06 -17.72 -6.12
N ALA A 622 -28.09 -17.93 -6.94
CA ALA A 622 -28.13 -19.04 -7.90
C ALA A 622 -27.03 -18.90 -8.97
N VAL A 623 -26.87 -17.70 -9.54
CA VAL A 623 -25.82 -17.39 -10.53
C VAL A 623 -24.43 -17.46 -9.92
N ARG A 624 -24.23 -16.97 -8.69
CA ARG A 624 -22.96 -17.13 -7.95
C ARG A 624 -22.62 -18.61 -7.78
N ASP A 625 -23.55 -19.42 -7.30
CA ASP A 625 -23.32 -20.82 -6.97
C ASP A 625 -23.20 -21.68 -8.25
N TYR A 626 -23.77 -21.24 -9.38
CA TYR A 626 -23.48 -21.75 -10.72
C TYR A 626 -22.03 -21.44 -11.14
N LEU A 627 -21.61 -20.17 -11.14
CA LEU A 627 -20.25 -19.79 -11.53
C LEU A 627 -19.18 -20.46 -10.64
N PHE A 628 -19.47 -20.72 -9.36
CA PHE A 628 -18.59 -21.48 -8.48
C PHE A 628 -18.41 -22.94 -8.96
N LYS A 629 -19.49 -23.59 -9.42
CA LYS A 629 -19.43 -24.93 -10.04
C LYS A 629 -18.66 -24.90 -11.38
N VAL A 630 -18.83 -23.86 -12.19
CA VAL A 630 -18.06 -23.70 -13.44
C VAL A 630 -16.56 -23.54 -13.14
N ASN A 631 -16.16 -22.74 -12.15
CA ASN A 631 -14.75 -22.62 -11.76
C ASN A 631 -14.17 -23.96 -11.25
N LEU A 632 -14.93 -24.71 -10.44
CA LEU A 632 -14.56 -26.06 -10.04
C LEU A 632 -14.34 -26.98 -11.26
N LYS A 633 -15.19 -26.86 -12.29
CA LYS A 633 -15.04 -27.64 -13.52
C LYS A 633 -13.83 -27.22 -14.36
N LEU A 634 -13.58 -25.92 -14.51
CA LEU A 634 -12.38 -25.39 -15.19
C LEU A 634 -11.09 -25.87 -14.52
N ASN A 635 -11.00 -25.80 -13.19
CA ASN A 635 -9.87 -26.32 -12.42
C ASN A 635 -9.66 -27.83 -12.63
N HIS A 636 -10.73 -28.62 -12.70
CA HIS A 636 -10.66 -30.05 -13.00
C HIS A 636 -10.25 -30.36 -14.45
N LEU A 637 -10.61 -29.50 -15.41
CA LEU A 637 -10.28 -29.66 -16.83
C LEU A 637 -8.93 -29.02 -17.23
N ARG A 638 -8.26 -28.31 -16.31
CA ARG A 638 -7.10 -27.41 -16.57
C ARG A 638 -6.03 -28.03 -17.47
N ASN A 639 -5.71 -29.31 -17.27
CA ASN A 639 -4.68 -30.05 -18.00
C ASN A 639 -5.28 -31.13 -18.95
N SER A 640 -6.41 -30.84 -19.60
CA SER A 640 -7.10 -31.78 -20.50
C SER A 640 -7.52 -31.17 -21.83
N GLU A 641 -7.72 -32.02 -22.85
CA GLU A 641 -8.21 -31.66 -24.19
C GLU A 641 -9.68 -31.19 -24.22
N ARG A 642 -10.35 -31.13 -23.07
CA ARG A 642 -11.71 -30.61 -22.93
C ARG A 642 -11.69 -29.32 -22.11
N ASP A 643 -12.65 -28.45 -22.37
CA ASP A 643 -12.82 -27.18 -21.68
C ASP A 643 -14.32 -26.80 -21.61
N VAL A 644 -14.69 -25.86 -20.74
CA VAL A 644 -16.05 -25.29 -20.72
C VAL A 644 -16.14 -24.27 -21.88
N THR A 645 -16.94 -24.55 -22.90
CA THR A 645 -17.07 -23.71 -24.10
C THR A 645 -18.14 -22.63 -23.96
N GLU A 646 -19.23 -22.91 -23.24
CA GLU A 646 -20.27 -21.94 -22.92
C GLU A 646 -20.68 -22.01 -21.45
N VAL A 647 -21.15 -20.87 -20.93
CA VAL A 647 -21.77 -20.74 -19.60
C VAL A 647 -23.24 -20.26 -19.67
N VAL A 648 -23.71 -20.00 -20.89
CA VAL A 648 -25.10 -19.71 -21.26
C VAL A 648 -25.26 -20.24 -22.69
N PRO A 649 -26.28 -21.07 -23.00
CA PRO A 649 -26.51 -21.54 -24.37
C PRO A 649 -26.71 -20.39 -25.35
N LEU A 650 -26.11 -20.50 -26.54
CA LEU A 650 -26.05 -19.41 -27.53
C LEU A 650 -27.44 -18.96 -28.00
N GLU A 651 -28.40 -19.89 -28.05
CA GLU A 651 -29.80 -19.64 -28.36
C GLU A 651 -30.54 -18.78 -27.32
N ILE A 652 -30.10 -18.79 -26.05
CA ILE A 652 -30.65 -17.90 -25.01
C ILE A 652 -30.06 -16.49 -25.21
N ILE A 653 -28.74 -16.38 -25.43
CA ILE A 653 -28.08 -15.09 -25.67
C ILE A 653 -28.64 -14.40 -26.93
N LYS A 654 -28.87 -15.16 -28.01
CA LYS A 654 -29.48 -14.65 -29.25
C LYS A 654 -31.00 -14.47 -29.17
N GLY A 655 -31.65 -15.01 -28.13
CA GLY A 655 -33.07 -14.81 -27.85
C GLY A 655 -33.36 -13.42 -27.28
N ASP A 656 -32.44 -12.87 -26.48
CA ASP A 656 -32.44 -11.45 -26.10
C ASP A 656 -31.80 -10.62 -27.22
N THR A 657 -32.63 -10.17 -28.17
CA THR A 657 -32.19 -9.38 -29.33
C THR A 657 -31.55 -8.04 -28.95
N ASP A 658 -31.99 -7.46 -27.83
CA ASP A 658 -31.56 -6.16 -27.34
C ASP A 658 -30.16 -6.24 -26.71
N PHE A 659 -29.89 -7.32 -25.95
CA PHE A 659 -28.54 -7.67 -25.51
C PHE A 659 -27.63 -8.08 -26.68
N TYR A 660 -28.13 -8.92 -27.60
CA TYR A 660 -27.34 -9.44 -28.72
C TYR A 660 -26.85 -8.32 -29.64
N GLN A 661 -27.74 -7.41 -30.06
CA GLN A 661 -27.36 -6.30 -30.93
C GLN A 661 -26.35 -5.37 -30.24
N TYR A 662 -26.56 -5.04 -28.94
CA TYR A 662 -25.58 -4.25 -28.19
C TYR A 662 -24.20 -4.92 -28.15
N MET A 663 -24.14 -6.24 -27.96
CA MET A 663 -22.87 -6.98 -27.95
C MET A 663 -22.14 -6.90 -29.29
N VAL A 664 -22.85 -7.07 -30.41
CA VAL A 664 -22.29 -6.93 -31.76
C VAL A 664 -21.78 -5.50 -31.97
N ASP A 665 -22.62 -4.48 -31.75
CA ASP A 665 -22.27 -3.06 -31.94
C ASP A 665 -21.05 -2.66 -31.10
N SER A 666 -21.00 -3.11 -29.84
CA SER A 666 -19.88 -2.91 -28.89
C SER A 666 -18.59 -3.59 -29.34
N ASN A 667 -18.67 -4.76 -29.96
CA ASN A 667 -17.51 -5.46 -30.49
C ASN A 667 -16.99 -4.82 -31.78
N GLU A 668 -17.87 -4.57 -32.75
CA GLU A 668 -17.50 -4.02 -34.06
C GLU A 668 -16.99 -2.58 -33.96
N SER A 669 -17.63 -1.74 -33.14
CA SER A 669 -17.15 -0.37 -32.86
C SER A 669 -15.76 -0.37 -32.22
N HIS A 670 -15.50 -1.29 -31.28
CA HIS A 670 -14.17 -1.43 -30.69
C HIS A 670 -13.14 -1.93 -31.72
N CYS A 671 -13.50 -2.90 -32.57
CA CYS A 671 -12.63 -3.37 -33.65
C CYS A 671 -12.25 -2.24 -34.59
N ALA A 672 -13.21 -1.43 -35.05
CA ALA A 672 -12.97 -0.31 -35.96
C ALA A 672 -12.01 0.73 -35.36
N VAL A 673 -12.23 1.12 -34.09
CA VAL A 673 -11.33 2.04 -33.38
C VAL A 673 -9.94 1.44 -33.17
N GLN A 674 -9.85 0.16 -32.79
CA GLN A 674 -8.57 -0.51 -32.55
C GLN A 674 -7.77 -0.70 -33.85
N ILE A 675 -8.43 -1.04 -34.97
CA ILE A 675 -7.83 -1.13 -36.32
C ILE A 675 -7.22 0.21 -36.73
N LYS A 676 -7.96 1.32 -36.58
CA LYS A 676 -7.44 2.68 -36.87
C LYS A 676 -6.25 3.04 -35.98
N ALA A 677 -6.34 2.75 -34.67
CA ALA A 677 -5.25 3.00 -33.73
C ALA A 677 -3.98 2.17 -34.02
N LEU A 678 -4.13 0.91 -34.46
CA LEU A 678 -3.04 0.06 -34.91
C LEU A 678 -2.40 0.61 -36.20
N ALA A 679 -3.22 1.00 -37.19
CA ALA A 679 -2.74 1.62 -38.42
C ALA A 679 -2.03 2.97 -38.17
N LYS A 680 -2.51 3.76 -37.21
CA LYS A 680 -1.88 5.00 -36.74
C LYS A 680 -0.52 4.72 -36.09
N ILE A 681 -0.39 3.68 -35.26
CA ILE A 681 0.92 3.25 -34.73
C ILE A 681 1.87 2.83 -35.85
N HIS A 682 1.41 2.00 -36.80
CA HIS A 682 2.21 1.55 -37.95
C HIS A 682 2.75 2.74 -38.78
N ALA A 683 1.90 3.74 -39.06
CA ALA A 683 2.31 4.97 -39.72
C ALA A 683 3.37 5.76 -38.91
N TYR A 684 3.22 5.83 -37.59
CA TYR A 684 4.18 6.50 -36.69
C TYR A 684 5.50 5.71 -36.50
N VAL A 685 5.53 4.39 -36.76
CA VAL A 685 6.79 3.62 -36.86
C VAL A 685 7.52 3.99 -38.16
N ARG A 686 6.81 4.02 -39.30
CA ARG A 686 7.40 4.32 -40.62
C ARG A 686 7.80 5.78 -40.80
N ASP A 687 7.07 6.73 -40.20
CA ASP A 687 7.47 8.15 -40.14
C ASP A 687 7.64 8.62 -38.69
N THR A 688 8.89 8.69 -38.25
CA THR A 688 9.28 9.13 -36.91
C THR A 688 9.13 10.63 -36.66
N THR A 689 8.81 11.43 -37.69
CA THR A 689 8.51 12.87 -37.54
C THR A 689 7.06 13.14 -37.09
N LEU A 690 6.17 12.15 -37.20
CA LEU A 690 4.80 12.24 -36.72
C LEU A 690 4.74 12.34 -35.19
N SER A 691 3.94 13.29 -34.71
CA SER A 691 3.65 13.54 -33.30
C SER A 691 2.22 14.05 -33.13
N GLU A 692 1.59 13.75 -32.00
CA GLU A 692 0.24 14.21 -31.64
C GLU A 692 0.33 15.51 -30.82
N PRO A 693 0.13 16.71 -31.40
CA PRO A 693 0.45 17.98 -30.75
C PRO A 693 -0.45 18.30 -29.55
N ARG A 694 -1.68 17.76 -29.50
CA ARG A 694 -2.67 18.08 -28.46
C ARG A 694 -2.43 17.38 -27.11
N GLN A 695 -1.43 16.50 -27.01
CA GLN A 695 -1.12 15.72 -25.80
C GLN A 695 -0.99 16.56 -24.51
N ALA A 696 -0.51 17.80 -24.59
CA ALA A 696 -0.37 18.67 -23.42
C ALA A 696 -1.72 19.25 -22.95
N ASP A 697 -2.54 19.70 -23.88
CA ASP A 697 -3.83 20.34 -23.61
C ASP A 697 -4.90 19.34 -23.20
N VAL A 698 -4.98 18.19 -23.88
CA VAL A 698 -5.88 17.08 -23.52
C VAL A 698 -5.62 16.61 -22.10
N ARG A 699 -4.35 16.40 -21.73
CA ARG A 699 -3.96 16.06 -20.34
C ARG A 699 -4.48 17.08 -19.34
N LYS A 700 -4.26 18.37 -19.61
CA LYS A 700 -4.68 19.47 -18.73
C LYS A 700 -6.21 19.54 -18.60
N GLU A 701 -6.93 19.26 -19.68
CA GLU A 701 -8.40 19.21 -19.65
C GLU A 701 -8.92 18.00 -18.87
N CYS A 702 -8.41 16.79 -19.13
CA CYS A 702 -8.77 15.57 -18.38
C CYS A 702 -8.54 15.73 -16.87
N LEU A 703 -7.36 16.20 -16.45
CA LEU A 703 -7.05 16.40 -15.03
C LEU A 703 -7.98 17.43 -14.38
N ARG A 704 -8.30 18.53 -15.09
CA ARG A 704 -9.29 19.53 -14.64
C ARG A 704 -10.69 18.93 -14.52
N LEU A 705 -11.12 18.17 -15.51
CA LEU A 705 -12.47 17.60 -15.60
C LEU A 705 -12.72 16.56 -14.50
N TRP A 706 -11.79 15.61 -14.32
CA TRP A 706 -11.88 14.55 -13.32
C TRP A 706 -11.59 15.03 -11.89
N GLY A 707 -11.20 16.31 -11.71
CA GLY A 707 -10.87 16.90 -10.42
C GLY A 707 -9.61 16.30 -9.79
N ILE A 708 -8.55 16.17 -10.58
CA ILE A 708 -7.25 15.61 -10.21
C ILE A 708 -6.19 16.73 -10.27
N PRO A 709 -5.47 17.03 -9.17
CA PRO A 709 -4.50 18.12 -9.17
C PRO A 709 -3.29 17.78 -10.05
N ASP A 710 -2.84 18.76 -10.84
CA ASP A 710 -1.65 18.62 -11.68
C ASP A 710 -0.37 18.75 -10.85
N GLN A 711 0.04 17.62 -10.26
CA GLN A 711 1.18 17.49 -9.37
C GLN A 711 2.07 16.32 -9.79
N VAL A 712 3.35 16.38 -9.41
CA VAL A 712 4.32 15.29 -9.61
C VAL A 712 4.23 14.33 -8.43
N ARG A 713 4.39 13.02 -8.67
CA ARG A 713 4.54 12.02 -7.60
C ARG A 713 5.81 12.33 -6.79
N VAL A 714 5.65 12.65 -5.50
CA VAL A 714 6.75 12.94 -4.58
C VAL A 714 6.62 12.04 -3.35
N ALA A 715 7.71 11.36 -2.98
CA ALA A 715 7.77 10.59 -1.74
C ALA A 715 7.64 11.54 -0.52
N PRO A 716 6.67 11.35 0.40
CA PRO A 716 6.45 12.30 1.48
C PRO A 716 7.65 12.39 2.44
N SER A 717 8.16 13.61 2.61
CA SER A 717 9.33 13.91 3.44
C SER A 717 9.12 13.56 4.92
N SER A 718 10.15 13.02 5.57
CA SER A 718 10.15 12.77 7.01
C SER A 718 10.13 14.07 7.81
N SER A 719 8.97 14.44 8.36
CA SER A 719 8.80 15.58 9.26
C SER A 719 9.24 15.23 10.69
N ASP A 720 9.95 16.14 11.37
CA ASP A 720 10.14 16.07 12.82
C ASP A 720 8.78 16.06 13.55
N PRO A 721 8.51 15.11 14.47
CA PRO A 721 7.25 15.02 15.22
C PRO A 721 6.87 16.33 15.94
N LYS A 722 7.84 17.07 16.48
CA LYS A 722 7.57 18.32 17.20
C LYS A 722 7.13 19.42 16.22
N SER A 723 7.83 19.59 15.11
CA SER A 723 7.47 20.54 14.04
C SER A 723 6.10 20.21 13.45
N LYS A 724 5.83 18.92 13.17
CA LYS A 724 4.56 18.46 12.62
C LYS A 724 3.39 18.63 13.60
N PHE A 725 3.61 18.45 14.90
CA PHE A 725 2.61 18.78 15.92
C PHE A 725 2.19 20.26 15.87
N TYR A 726 3.14 21.19 15.77
CA TYR A 726 2.83 22.62 15.65
C TYR A 726 2.11 23.00 14.35
N GLU A 727 2.49 22.38 13.23
CA GLU A 727 1.80 22.51 11.94
C GLU A 727 0.33 22.07 12.05
N LEU A 728 0.08 20.87 12.58
CA LEU A 728 -1.25 20.28 12.72
C LEU A 728 -2.13 21.03 13.72
N VAL A 729 -1.57 21.49 14.84
CA VAL A 729 -2.30 22.23 15.88
C VAL A 729 -2.57 23.69 15.49
N ASN A 730 -1.78 24.23 14.55
CA ASN A 730 -1.80 25.62 14.08
C ASN A 730 -1.69 26.66 15.22
N SER A 731 -0.89 26.34 16.25
CA SER A 731 -0.64 27.21 17.40
C SER A 731 0.62 26.80 18.15
N SER A 732 1.39 27.77 18.65
CA SER A 732 2.52 27.54 19.56
C SER A 732 2.10 27.39 21.03
N ASP A 733 0.80 27.50 21.34
CA ASP A 733 0.25 27.46 22.71
C ASP A 733 0.09 26.02 23.23
N VAL A 734 1.20 25.44 23.67
CA VAL A 734 1.25 24.07 24.22
C VAL A 734 0.47 23.91 25.53
N GLU A 735 0.22 24.98 26.29
CA GLU A 735 -0.41 24.88 27.62
C GLU A 735 -1.83 24.30 27.60
N ARG A 736 -2.51 24.39 26.46
CA ARG A 736 -3.84 23.78 26.24
C ARG A 736 -3.80 22.26 26.35
N PHE A 737 -2.67 21.66 25.99
CA PHE A 737 -2.40 20.23 26.01
C PHE A 737 -1.74 19.76 27.32
N ASN A 738 -1.66 20.60 28.36
CA ASN A 738 -1.00 20.26 29.63
C ASN A 738 -1.87 19.31 30.46
N SER A 739 -1.84 18.02 30.11
CA SER A 739 -2.82 16.99 30.46
C SER A 739 -2.67 16.38 31.86
N ARG A 740 -2.38 17.20 32.89
CA ARG A 740 -2.55 16.75 34.28
C ARG A 740 -4.04 16.74 34.63
N PRO A 741 -4.69 15.57 34.80
CA PRO A 741 -6.07 15.54 35.27
C PRO A 741 -6.09 16.02 36.72
N THR A 742 -7.16 16.69 37.14
CA THR A 742 -7.27 17.08 38.54
C THR A 742 -7.87 15.94 39.36
N ALA A 743 -7.25 15.59 40.48
CA ALA A 743 -7.79 14.59 41.39
C ALA A 743 -9.16 15.05 41.95
N LEU A 744 -10.16 14.17 41.92
CA LEU A 744 -11.48 14.44 42.50
C LEU A 744 -11.41 14.27 44.02
N ASN A 745 -11.35 15.40 44.73
CA ASN A 745 -11.44 15.52 46.17
C ASN A 745 -12.63 16.43 46.52
N LEU A 746 -12.99 16.53 47.80
CA LEU A 746 -14.12 17.34 48.28
C LEU A 746 -14.11 18.78 47.71
N THR A 747 -12.95 19.46 47.71
CA THR A 747 -12.82 20.85 47.21
C THR A 747 -12.86 20.97 45.68
N THR A 748 -12.80 19.86 44.93
CA THR A 748 -13.01 19.82 43.48
C THR A 748 -14.38 19.30 43.11
N LEU A 749 -15.02 18.51 43.97
CA LEU A 749 -16.38 18.01 43.79
C LEU A 749 -17.43 19.13 43.78
N ASP A 750 -17.27 20.16 44.62
CA ASP A 750 -18.12 21.37 44.61
C ASP A 750 -18.13 22.13 43.27
N LYS A 751 -17.19 21.85 42.36
CA LYS A 751 -17.08 22.49 41.03
C LYS A 751 -17.81 21.69 39.93
N LEU A 752 -18.25 20.47 40.22
CA LEU A 752 -19.09 19.67 39.31
C LEU A 752 -20.55 20.15 39.39
N GLU A 753 -20.76 21.42 39.03
CA GLU A 753 -22.09 21.94 38.76
C GLU A 753 -22.70 21.20 37.56
N HIS A 754 -24.00 20.90 37.63
CA HIS A 754 -24.80 20.35 36.52
C HIS A 754 -24.26 19.02 35.93
N VAL A 755 -24.59 17.90 36.58
CA VAL A 755 -24.23 16.52 36.17
C VAL A 755 -24.46 16.23 34.67
N LEU A 756 -25.56 16.71 34.09
CA LEU A 756 -25.93 16.47 32.69
C LEU A 756 -24.90 16.99 31.67
N ASP A 757 -24.16 18.04 32.03
CA ASP A 757 -23.15 18.67 31.17
C ASP A 757 -21.89 17.80 30.99
N HIS A 758 -21.79 16.71 31.76
CA HIS A 758 -20.59 15.90 31.89
C HIS A 758 -20.76 14.48 31.34
N ARG A 759 -19.67 13.91 30.86
CA ARG A 759 -19.52 12.49 30.49
C ARG A 759 -18.44 11.87 31.34
N CYS A 760 -18.39 10.54 31.39
CA CYS A 760 -17.30 9.83 32.05
C CYS A 760 -16.81 8.62 31.27
N ILE A 761 -15.52 8.29 31.49
CA ILE A 761 -14.80 7.17 30.89
C ILE A 761 -14.01 6.46 32.00
N VAL A 762 -14.07 5.12 32.02
CA VAL A 762 -13.23 4.30 32.89
C VAL A 762 -11.78 4.30 32.37
N GLY A 763 -10.86 4.88 33.13
CA GLY A 763 -9.42 4.86 32.86
C GLY A 763 -8.78 3.53 33.23
N GLY A 764 -7.74 3.15 32.48
CA GLY A 764 -6.91 1.97 32.68
C GLY A 764 -5.40 2.27 32.63
N GLY A 765 -5.00 3.52 32.35
CA GLY A 765 -3.61 3.98 32.36
C GLY A 765 -3.50 5.50 32.54
N GLU A 766 -2.32 6.07 32.23
CA GLU A 766 -2.14 7.52 32.14
C GLU A 766 -2.60 8.05 30.76
N GLN A 767 -3.24 9.22 30.76
CA GLN A 767 -3.57 9.97 29.55
C GLN A 767 -2.29 10.53 28.88
N ILE A 768 -2.12 10.21 27.60
CA ILE A 768 -1.03 10.68 26.73
C ILE A 768 -1.58 11.14 25.37
N PHE A 769 -0.81 11.94 24.66
CA PHE A 769 -1.06 12.24 23.24
C PHE A 769 -0.31 11.27 22.34
N LEU A 770 -0.93 10.92 21.22
CA LEU A 770 -0.39 10.02 20.21
C LEU A 770 -0.47 10.69 18.83
N LEU A 771 0.67 10.78 18.16
CA LEU A 771 0.86 11.40 16.85
C LEU A 771 1.29 10.34 15.81
N GLY A 772 0.51 10.19 14.75
CA GLY A 772 0.79 9.30 13.62
C GLY A 772 1.36 10.06 12.42
N LEU A 773 2.56 9.68 11.97
CA LEU A 773 3.24 10.23 10.79
C LEU A 773 3.17 9.30 9.56
N GLY A 774 2.30 8.29 9.60
CA GLY A 774 2.15 7.24 8.59
C GLY A 774 2.81 5.93 9.00
N LYS A 775 2.17 4.81 8.65
CA LYS A 775 2.60 3.44 8.91
C LYS A 775 2.96 3.28 10.40
N SER A 776 4.12 2.69 10.71
CA SER A 776 4.65 2.49 12.06
C SER A 776 5.38 3.72 12.66
N GLN A 777 5.33 4.90 12.04
CA GLN A 777 5.94 6.12 12.58
C GLN A 777 4.98 6.81 13.58
N ILE A 778 4.76 6.13 14.70
CA ILE A 778 3.89 6.57 15.79
C ILE A 778 4.74 7.10 16.95
N TYR A 779 4.33 8.25 17.48
CA TYR A 779 5.01 8.94 18.57
C TYR A 779 4.04 9.26 19.71
N THR A 780 4.53 9.25 20.94
CA THR A 780 3.78 9.59 22.14
C THR A 780 4.40 10.76 22.90
N TRP A 781 3.55 11.54 23.57
CA TRP A 781 3.95 12.64 24.45
C TRP A 781 3.01 12.72 25.65
N ASP A 782 3.54 13.01 26.82
CA ASP A 782 2.87 12.92 28.12
C ASP A 782 2.17 14.21 28.56
N GLY A 783 1.92 15.13 27.61
CA GLY A 783 1.33 16.46 27.82
C GLY A 783 2.23 17.46 28.55
N LYS A 784 3.41 17.07 29.06
CA LYS A 784 4.24 17.93 29.90
C LYS A 784 5.15 18.83 29.07
N SER A 785 5.32 20.07 29.52
CA SER A 785 6.31 20.99 28.95
C SER A 785 7.72 20.67 29.49
N PRO A 786 8.79 20.69 28.65
CA PRO A 786 8.79 20.98 27.21
C PRO A 786 8.32 19.78 26.36
N VAL A 787 7.68 20.06 25.22
CA VAL A 787 7.22 19.03 24.26
C VAL A 787 8.36 18.08 23.89
N ARG A 788 8.18 16.80 24.21
CA ARG A 788 9.14 15.71 23.99
C ARG A 788 8.40 14.48 23.47
N TRP A 789 8.27 14.40 22.15
CA TRP A 789 7.79 13.21 21.46
C TRP A 789 8.81 12.08 21.58
N LYS A 790 8.35 10.91 22.03
CA LYS A 790 9.09 9.64 22.03
C LYS A 790 8.50 8.73 20.97
N LYS A 791 9.29 7.88 20.32
CA LYS A 791 8.75 6.87 19.40
C LYS A 791 8.06 5.76 20.20
N LEU A 792 6.94 5.25 19.70
CA LEU A 792 6.24 4.12 20.29
C LEU A 792 6.91 2.80 19.84
N GLU A 793 7.86 2.32 20.65
CA GLU A 793 8.61 1.10 20.38
C GLU A 793 7.90 -0.15 20.96
N GLY A 794 8.20 -1.34 20.41
CA GLY A 794 7.60 -2.60 20.84
C GLY A 794 6.11 -2.78 20.54
N PHE A 795 5.53 -1.93 19.68
CA PHE A 795 4.08 -1.87 19.43
C PHE A 795 3.77 -1.98 17.93
N LYS A 796 3.13 -3.07 17.51
CA LYS A 796 2.72 -3.32 16.12
C LYS A 796 1.39 -2.62 15.80
N LEU A 797 1.42 -1.30 15.69
CA LEU A 797 0.29 -0.48 15.24
C LEU A 797 0.69 0.33 14.00
N GLU A 798 -0.27 0.54 13.11
CA GLU A 798 -0.14 1.42 11.95
C GLU A 798 -1.21 2.50 12.04
N LEU A 799 -0.87 3.75 11.72
CA LEU A 799 -1.82 4.86 11.66
C LEU A 799 -1.52 5.79 10.49
N PRO A 800 -2.57 6.27 9.79
CA PRO A 800 -2.45 7.31 8.78
C PRO A 800 -1.64 8.52 9.24
N ARG A 801 -0.94 9.13 8.28
CA ARG A 801 -0.33 10.46 8.41
C ARG A 801 -1.35 11.47 8.93
N ASP A 802 -0.87 12.50 9.62
CA ASP A 802 -1.67 13.63 10.09
C ASP A 802 -2.78 13.23 11.08
N THR A 803 -2.46 12.29 11.97
CA THR A 803 -3.37 11.78 13.02
C THR A 803 -2.88 12.22 14.39
N LEU A 804 -3.73 12.89 15.18
CA LEU A 804 -3.47 13.30 16.57
C LEU A 804 -4.65 12.88 17.47
N LEU A 805 -4.35 12.03 18.46
CA LEU A 805 -5.32 11.44 19.39
C LEU A 805 -4.90 11.68 20.84
N SER A 806 -5.88 11.79 21.74
CA SER A 806 -5.68 11.64 23.18
C SER A 806 -6.02 10.18 23.54
N VAL A 807 -5.09 9.46 24.16
CA VAL A 807 -5.19 8.02 24.39
C VAL A 807 -4.64 7.63 25.77
N GLU A 808 -4.88 6.40 26.17
CA GLU A 808 -4.07 5.68 27.18
C GLU A 808 -3.60 4.35 26.59
N ILE A 809 -2.48 3.81 27.08
CA ILE A 809 -2.00 2.47 26.74
C ILE A 809 -2.44 1.52 27.85
N VAL A 810 -3.21 0.50 27.48
CA VAL A 810 -3.91 -0.39 28.41
C VAL A 810 -3.49 -1.83 28.18
N GLN A 811 -3.28 -2.59 29.26
CA GLN A 811 -3.08 -4.03 29.18
C GLN A 811 -4.43 -4.76 29.24
N GLU A 812 -4.93 -5.18 28.08
CA GLU A 812 -6.09 -6.05 27.97
C GLU A 812 -5.75 -7.47 28.44
N LEU A 813 -6.65 -8.04 29.23
CA LEU A 813 -6.58 -9.38 29.81
C LEU A 813 -7.72 -10.22 29.20
N LYS A 814 -7.41 -11.44 28.77
CA LYS A 814 -8.40 -12.40 28.25
C LYS A 814 -8.25 -13.74 28.97
N GLY A 815 -9.35 -14.22 29.55
CA GLY A 815 -9.33 -15.35 30.49
C GLY A 815 -8.66 -15.01 31.83
N GLU A 816 -8.58 -15.99 32.73
CA GLU A 816 -8.15 -15.83 34.12
C GLU A 816 -7.09 -16.86 34.54
N GLY A 817 -6.45 -16.61 35.69
CA GLY A 817 -5.45 -17.48 36.30
C GLY A 817 -4.27 -17.80 35.38
N LYS A 818 -3.85 -19.07 35.37
CA LYS A 818 -2.68 -19.52 34.59
C LYS A 818 -2.88 -19.38 33.07
N ALA A 819 -4.13 -19.52 32.59
CA ALA A 819 -4.49 -19.47 31.17
C ALA A 819 -4.67 -18.04 30.63
N GLN A 820 -4.70 -17.02 31.50
CA GLN A 820 -4.85 -15.62 31.12
C GLN A 820 -3.80 -15.17 30.09
N ARG A 821 -4.28 -14.58 29.00
CA ARG A 821 -3.47 -13.91 27.97
C ARG A 821 -3.49 -12.40 28.23
N ARG A 822 -2.38 -11.72 27.91
CA ARG A 822 -2.20 -10.27 28.05
C ARG A 822 -1.90 -9.67 26.68
N ILE A 823 -2.54 -8.55 26.31
CA ILE A 823 -2.33 -7.83 25.05
C ILE A 823 -2.31 -6.33 25.36
N ASN A 824 -1.25 -5.63 24.96
CA ASN A 824 -1.23 -4.16 25.11
C ASN A 824 -2.03 -3.51 23.96
N ALA A 825 -2.87 -2.55 24.29
CA ALA A 825 -3.83 -1.88 23.39
C ALA A 825 -3.73 -0.35 23.52
N VAL A 826 -4.02 0.37 22.44
CA VAL A 826 -4.24 1.83 22.48
C VAL A 826 -5.73 2.07 22.68
N HIS A 827 -6.12 2.71 23.77
CA HIS A 827 -7.50 3.10 24.03
C HIS A 827 -7.66 4.61 23.89
N VAL A 828 -8.39 5.04 22.86
CA VAL A 828 -8.64 6.45 22.53
C VAL A 828 -9.66 7.04 23.52
N LEU A 829 -9.28 8.17 24.12
CA LEU A 829 -10.06 8.97 25.07
C LEU A 829 -10.76 10.14 24.38
N ASP A 830 -10.11 10.77 23.39
CA ASP A 830 -10.68 11.80 22.52
C ASP A 830 -9.89 11.88 21.20
N ALA A 831 -10.51 12.38 20.14
CA ALA A 831 -9.87 12.63 18.84
C ALA A 831 -9.68 14.14 18.63
N LEU A 832 -8.50 14.53 18.16
CA LEU A 832 -8.19 15.93 17.87
C LEU A 832 -8.07 16.15 16.35
N ILE A 833 -7.29 15.30 15.67
CA ILE A 833 -7.08 15.40 14.22
C ILE A 833 -7.05 14.00 13.62
N LEU A 834 -7.85 13.78 12.57
CA LEU A 834 -8.04 12.48 11.92
C LEU A 834 -7.61 12.59 10.45
N ASN A 835 -6.43 12.07 10.12
CA ASN A 835 -5.82 12.13 8.79
C ASN A 835 -5.97 13.50 8.09
N GLY A 836 -5.47 14.54 8.77
CA GLY A 836 -5.49 15.93 8.33
C GLY A 836 -6.83 16.66 8.55
N THR A 837 -7.81 16.02 9.18
CA THR A 837 -9.12 16.61 9.49
C THR A 837 -9.14 17.04 10.95
N ASP A 838 -9.08 18.33 11.24
CA ASP A 838 -9.24 18.84 12.62
C ASP A 838 -10.70 18.68 13.08
N VAL A 839 -10.90 18.07 14.24
CA VAL A 839 -12.23 17.80 14.83
C VAL A 839 -12.41 18.45 16.21
N ARG A 840 -11.42 19.22 16.71
CA ARG A 840 -11.42 19.77 18.08
C ARG A 840 -12.64 20.63 18.42
N GLU A 841 -13.18 21.35 17.43
CA GLU A 841 -14.37 22.21 17.57
C GLU A 841 -15.72 21.45 17.47
N GLN A 842 -15.72 20.16 17.12
CA GLN A 842 -16.93 19.34 17.16
C GLN A 842 -17.29 18.99 18.61
N HIS A 843 -18.57 18.76 18.90
CA HIS A 843 -19.01 18.35 20.23
C HIS A 843 -18.38 17.00 20.61
N PHE A 844 -17.99 16.81 21.87
CA PHE A 844 -17.28 15.61 22.35
C PHE A 844 -17.87 14.28 21.84
N ASN A 845 -19.18 14.06 21.98
CA ASN A 845 -19.84 12.85 21.45
C ASN A 845 -19.61 12.64 19.92
N GLN A 846 -19.51 13.72 19.13
CA GLN A 846 -19.23 13.66 17.69
C GLN A 846 -17.76 13.33 17.45
N ARG A 847 -16.83 13.91 18.21
CA ARG A 847 -15.38 13.55 18.17
C ARG A 847 -15.19 12.06 18.45
N ILE A 848 -15.93 11.52 19.42
CA ILE A 848 -15.96 10.08 19.76
C ILE A 848 -16.54 9.23 18.62
N GLN A 849 -17.67 9.61 18.01
CA GLN A 849 -18.24 8.91 16.85
C GLN A 849 -17.30 8.95 15.62
N MET A 850 -16.59 10.07 15.42
CA MET A 850 -15.57 10.21 14.38
C MET A 850 -14.34 9.35 14.70
N ALA A 851 -13.94 9.25 15.97
CA ALA A 851 -12.91 8.31 16.42
C ALA A 851 -13.33 6.85 16.20
N GLU A 852 -14.60 6.48 16.45
CA GLU A 852 -15.11 5.13 16.21
C GLU A 852 -15.07 4.79 14.71
N LYS A 853 -15.53 5.70 13.83
CA LYS A 853 -15.41 5.57 12.36
C LYS A 853 -13.96 5.42 11.91
N PHE A 854 -13.06 6.25 12.43
CA PHE A 854 -11.62 6.21 12.12
C PHE A 854 -10.95 4.91 12.59
N VAL A 855 -11.19 4.50 13.84
CA VAL A 855 -10.67 3.24 14.41
C VAL A 855 -11.17 2.04 13.62
N LYS A 856 -12.43 2.04 13.18
CA LYS A 856 -13.00 0.99 12.32
C LYS A 856 -12.34 0.93 10.93
N ALA A 857 -11.82 2.05 10.42
CA ALA A 857 -11.12 2.13 9.13
C ALA A 857 -9.65 1.66 9.20
N VAL A 858 -8.93 1.99 10.29
CA VAL A 858 -7.52 1.54 10.49
C VAL A 858 -7.41 0.13 11.08
N SER A 859 -8.49 -0.42 11.65
CA SER A 859 -8.49 -1.78 12.22
C SER A 859 -8.24 -2.84 11.15
N LYS A 860 -7.38 -3.82 11.45
CA LYS A 860 -7.03 -4.94 10.57
C LYS A 860 -7.34 -6.31 11.21
N PRO A 861 -8.61 -6.76 11.24
CA PRO A 861 -9.00 -7.99 11.93
C PRO A 861 -8.35 -9.28 11.38
N SER A 862 -7.83 -9.28 10.14
CA SER A 862 -7.04 -10.41 9.61
C SER A 862 -5.62 -10.53 10.19
N ARG A 863 -5.16 -9.52 10.96
CA ARG A 863 -3.80 -9.40 11.49
C ARG A 863 -3.76 -9.54 13.02
N PRO A 864 -3.90 -10.76 13.58
CA PRO A 864 -3.88 -10.99 15.03
C PRO A 864 -2.51 -10.73 15.67
N ASP A 865 -1.46 -10.51 14.88
CA ASP A 865 -0.14 -10.11 15.35
C ASP A 865 -0.03 -8.60 15.63
N MET A 866 -0.99 -7.78 15.18
CA MET A 866 -1.02 -6.34 15.42
C MET A 866 -1.65 -5.99 16.78
N ASN A 867 -1.14 -4.94 17.42
CA ASN A 867 -1.71 -4.41 18.64
C ASN A 867 -3.01 -3.64 18.34
N PRO A 868 -4.12 -3.91 19.06
CA PRO A 868 -5.40 -3.26 18.77
C PRO A 868 -5.40 -1.79 19.19
N ILE A 869 -6.10 -0.97 18.40
CA ILE A 869 -6.59 0.35 18.78
C ILE A 869 -8.11 0.30 18.96
N ARG A 870 -8.63 0.95 20.00
CA ARG A 870 -10.07 1.01 20.32
C ARG A 870 -10.46 2.42 20.77
N VAL A 871 -11.73 2.76 20.69
CA VAL A 871 -12.30 3.93 21.40
C VAL A 871 -12.86 3.46 22.75
N LYS A 872 -12.66 4.27 23.80
CA LYS A 872 -13.26 4.01 25.11
C LYS A 872 -14.78 4.17 25.07
N GLU A 873 -15.46 3.37 25.90
CA GLU A 873 -16.91 3.51 26.07
C GLU A 873 -17.24 4.73 26.93
N VAL A 874 -18.03 5.64 26.37
CA VAL A 874 -18.41 6.91 26.98
C VAL A 874 -19.77 6.79 27.65
N TYR A 875 -19.80 7.05 28.95
CA TYR A 875 -21.02 7.10 29.76
C TYR A 875 -21.48 8.56 29.93
N ARG A 876 -22.78 8.76 30.17
CA ARG A 876 -23.27 10.02 30.73
C ARG A 876 -23.02 10.00 32.24
N LEU A 877 -22.69 11.13 32.86
CA LEU A 877 -22.38 11.15 34.30
C LEU A 877 -23.62 10.78 35.14
N GLU A 878 -24.83 11.10 34.67
CA GLU A 878 -26.10 10.66 35.25
C GLU A 878 -26.48 9.20 34.94
N GLU A 879 -25.61 8.46 34.24
CA GLU A 879 -25.74 7.04 33.90
C GLU A 879 -24.48 6.25 34.31
N MET A 880 -23.74 6.77 35.31
CA MET A 880 -22.52 6.17 35.87
C MET A 880 -22.78 4.84 36.57
N ASP A 881 -24.01 4.58 37.01
CA ASP A 881 -24.47 3.31 37.59
C ASP A 881 -24.11 2.10 36.69
N LYS A 882 -24.18 2.30 35.38
CA LYS A 882 -23.91 1.27 34.35
C LYS A 882 -22.45 0.83 34.28
N ILE A 883 -21.53 1.58 34.88
CA ILE A 883 -20.12 1.20 34.97
C ILE A 883 -19.94 0.07 35.98
N PHE A 884 -20.60 0.15 37.15
CA PHE A 884 -20.49 -0.86 38.20
C PHE A 884 -21.03 -2.23 37.75
N LEU A 885 -22.04 -2.25 36.87
CA LEU A 885 -22.57 -3.47 36.21
C LEU A 885 -21.55 -4.23 35.34
N ARG A 886 -20.33 -3.72 35.18
CA ARG A 886 -19.25 -4.28 34.36
C ARG A 886 -17.93 -4.41 35.11
N LEU A 887 -17.96 -4.15 36.42
CA LEU A 887 -16.85 -4.36 37.34
C LEU A 887 -16.99 -5.73 37.97
N GLU A 888 -15.99 -6.58 37.74
CA GLU A 888 -15.98 -7.98 38.16
C GLU A 888 -14.65 -8.29 38.84
N MET A 889 -14.68 -9.07 39.93
CA MET A 889 -13.46 -9.49 40.63
C MET A 889 -12.88 -10.72 39.93
N LYS A 890 -11.69 -10.57 39.30
CA LYS A 890 -11.09 -11.60 38.44
C LYS A 890 -9.70 -12.00 38.88
N VAL A 891 -9.37 -13.28 38.80
CA VAL A 891 -8.07 -13.81 39.24
C VAL A 891 -7.03 -13.54 38.15
N THR A 892 -6.22 -12.51 38.36
CA THR A 892 -5.14 -12.18 37.42
C THR A 892 -3.94 -13.11 37.57
N LYS A 893 -3.29 -13.40 36.44
CA LYS A 893 -1.92 -13.94 36.46
C LYS A 893 -1.03 -12.93 37.20
N SER A 894 -0.19 -13.40 38.12
CA SER A 894 0.63 -12.59 39.05
C SER A 894 -0.05 -12.00 40.31
N SER A 895 -1.34 -12.24 40.63
CA SER A 895 -1.93 -11.76 41.90
C SER A 895 -1.95 -12.79 43.05
N GLY A 896 -1.11 -13.82 43.00
CA GLY A 896 -1.03 -14.86 44.05
C GLY A 896 -2.30 -15.71 44.24
N GLY A 897 -3.30 -15.55 43.37
CA GLY A 897 -4.64 -16.14 43.53
C GLY A 897 -5.71 -15.14 44.02
N MET A 898 -5.31 -13.97 44.53
CA MET A 898 -6.27 -12.93 44.93
C MET A 898 -6.99 -12.36 43.70
N PRO A 899 -8.34 -12.29 43.71
CA PRO A 899 -9.09 -11.58 42.68
C PRO A 899 -8.77 -10.08 42.69
N ARG A 900 -8.80 -9.45 41.52
CA ARG A 900 -8.64 -8.00 41.34
C ARG A 900 -9.82 -7.41 40.58
N LEU A 901 -10.23 -6.22 41.01
CA LEU A 901 -11.28 -5.45 40.36
C LEU A 901 -10.92 -5.21 38.89
N SER A 902 -11.79 -5.63 37.99
CA SER A 902 -11.56 -5.63 36.54
C SER A 902 -12.77 -5.07 35.82
N TYR A 903 -12.57 -4.13 34.91
CA TYR A 903 -13.65 -3.62 34.05
C TYR A 903 -13.71 -4.44 32.76
N THR A 904 -14.85 -5.08 32.49
CA THR A 904 -15.06 -5.91 31.30
C THR A 904 -15.61 -5.10 30.12
N GLY A 905 -14.93 -5.26 28.97
CA GLY A 905 -15.19 -4.57 27.71
C GLY A 905 -16.48 -5.04 27.01
N ARG A 906 -16.63 -4.67 25.73
CA ARG A 906 -17.74 -5.16 24.88
C ARG A 906 -17.47 -6.56 24.31
N ASP A 907 -16.21 -7.00 24.35
CA ASP A 907 -15.75 -8.36 24.07
C ASP A 907 -15.34 -9.08 25.37
N ASP A 908 -14.86 -10.32 25.27
CA ASP A 908 -14.46 -11.18 26.39
C ASP A 908 -13.12 -10.79 27.05
N ARG A 909 -12.78 -9.49 27.00
CA ARG A 909 -11.56 -8.91 27.53
C ARG A 909 -11.87 -7.92 28.66
N HIS A 910 -10.94 -7.78 29.58
CA HIS A 910 -11.02 -6.86 30.70
C HIS A 910 -9.70 -6.12 30.90
N PHE A 911 -9.72 -5.04 31.67
CA PHE A 911 -8.50 -4.38 32.17
C PHE A 911 -8.71 -3.96 33.62
N LEU A 912 -7.61 -3.73 34.35
CA LEU A 912 -7.67 -3.21 35.72
C LEU A 912 -7.95 -1.69 35.65
N PRO A 913 -9.06 -1.17 36.22
CA PRO A 913 -9.38 0.24 36.15
C PRO A 913 -8.42 1.04 37.05
N SER A 914 -7.80 2.09 36.51
CA SER A 914 -6.97 3.04 37.26
C SER A 914 -7.78 4.17 37.89
N GLY A 915 -8.97 4.46 37.31
CA GLY A 915 -9.82 5.53 37.76
C GLY A 915 -11.01 5.84 36.85
N LEU A 916 -11.67 6.98 37.09
CA LEU A 916 -12.77 7.49 36.27
C LEU A 916 -12.45 8.92 35.80
N TYR A 917 -12.27 9.11 34.50
CA TYR A 917 -12.17 10.43 33.86
C TYR A 917 -13.57 11.06 33.75
N ILE A 918 -13.76 12.30 34.18
CA ILE A 918 -15.01 13.07 34.03
C ILE A 918 -14.74 14.29 33.14
N ILE A 919 -15.44 14.39 32.01
CA ILE A 919 -15.20 15.31 30.89
C ILE A 919 -16.40 16.26 30.73
N LYS A 920 -16.16 17.57 30.71
CA LYS A 920 -17.20 18.60 30.46
C LYS A 920 -17.51 18.71 28.97
N THR A 921 -18.79 18.73 28.61
CA THR A 921 -19.26 18.73 27.21
C THR A 921 -20.08 19.96 26.80
N VAL A 922 -20.51 20.76 27.77
CA VAL A 922 -21.24 22.02 27.55
C VAL A 922 -20.39 23.20 28.01
N ARG A 923 -20.30 24.24 27.18
CA ARG A 923 -19.50 25.45 27.40
C ARG A 923 -20.29 26.49 28.18
N ASP A 924 -19.69 27.09 29.21
CA ASP A 924 -20.27 28.27 29.86
C ASP A 924 -20.49 29.42 28.86
N PRO A 925 -21.58 30.21 28.98
CA PRO A 925 -22.55 30.23 30.07
C PRO A 925 -23.71 29.22 29.93
N TRP A 926 -23.65 28.27 29.00
CA TRP A 926 -24.70 27.26 28.84
C TRP A 926 -24.62 26.15 29.90
N THR A 927 -25.75 25.51 30.14
CA THR A 927 -25.88 24.28 30.94
C THR A 927 -27.12 23.49 30.50
N MET A 928 -27.12 22.17 30.64
CA MET A 928 -28.29 21.32 30.43
C MET A 928 -29.09 21.09 31.72
N ALA A 929 -30.40 21.25 31.60
CA ALA A 929 -31.37 20.91 32.63
C ALA A 929 -32.44 19.94 32.11
N PHE A 930 -33.17 19.28 33.01
CA PHE A 930 -34.30 18.42 32.66
C PHE A 930 -35.63 19.11 32.96
N SER A 931 -36.46 19.29 31.95
CA SER A 931 -37.79 19.91 32.11
C SER A 931 -38.78 18.90 32.66
N LYS A 932 -39.32 19.15 33.86
CA LYS A 932 -40.35 18.31 34.49
C LYS A 932 -41.67 18.30 33.72
N SER A 933 -42.00 19.38 33.00
CA SER A 933 -43.25 19.51 32.24
C SER A 933 -43.17 18.81 30.87
N SER A 934 -42.11 19.04 30.11
CA SER A 934 -41.93 18.41 28.79
C SER A 934 -41.27 17.04 28.83
N LYS A 935 -40.74 16.63 29.99
CA LYS A 935 -39.95 15.39 30.21
C LYS A 935 -38.75 15.25 29.27
N MET A 936 -38.16 16.36 28.83
CA MET A 936 -36.98 16.40 27.96
C MET A 936 -35.84 17.22 28.56
N LYS A 937 -34.60 16.88 28.18
CA LYS A 937 -33.42 17.71 28.45
C LYS A 937 -33.43 18.94 27.54
N PHE A 938 -32.96 20.08 28.04
CA PHE A 938 -32.86 21.34 27.30
C PHE A 938 -31.60 22.09 27.73
N PHE A 939 -31.05 22.91 26.84
CA PHE A 939 -29.95 23.82 27.12
C PHE A 939 -30.51 25.15 27.61
N TYR A 940 -29.92 25.70 28.66
CA TYR A 940 -30.23 26.98 29.26
C TYR A 940 -28.99 27.86 29.28
N ASN A 941 -29.09 29.09 28.79
CA ASN A 941 -28.01 30.06 28.83
C ASN A 941 -28.12 30.91 30.09
N LYS A 942 -27.14 30.80 31.01
CA LYS A 942 -27.15 31.48 32.31
C LYS A 942 -27.11 33.02 32.20
N GLN A 943 -26.60 33.56 31.09
CA GLN A 943 -26.53 35.01 30.85
C GLN A 943 -27.78 35.55 30.14
N THR A 944 -28.19 34.97 29.00
CA THR A 944 -29.35 35.45 28.22
C THR A 944 -30.70 35.00 28.79
N LYS A 945 -30.70 34.03 29.72
CA LYS A 945 -31.87 33.37 30.31
C LYS A 945 -32.79 32.67 29.30
N GLN A 946 -32.26 32.35 28.13
CA GLN A 946 -32.98 31.62 27.08
C GLN A 946 -32.82 30.10 27.24
N SER A 947 -33.87 29.36 26.85
CA SER A 947 -33.92 27.90 26.84
C SER A 947 -34.13 27.39 25.43
N THR A 948 -33.41 26.33 25.03
CA THR A 948 -33.58 25.65 23.73
C THR A 948 -33.50 24.14 23.89
N TYR A 949 -34.32 23.41 23.12
CA TYR A 949 -34.26 21.94 23.03
C TYR A 949 -33.27 21.45 21.95
N VAL A 950 -32.77 22.35 21.10
CA VAL A 950 -31.72 22.08 20.11
C VAL A 950 -30.40 22.66 20.63
N MET A 951 -29.31 21.89 20.52
CA MET A 951 -27.98 22.34 20.92
C MET A 951 -27.52 23.52 20.05
N ASP A 952 -27.24 24.65 20.69
CA ASP A 952 -26.62 25.81 20.04
C ASP A 952 -25.12 25.57 19.84
N GLN A 953 -24.54 26.09 18.76
CA GLN A 953 -23.11 25.89 18.46
C GLN A 953 -22.19 26.56 19.50
N SER A 954 -22.64 27.66 20.14
CA SER A 954 -21.92 28.30 21.25
C SER A 954 -21.98 27.50 22.56
N ALA A 955 -22.89 26.52 22.68
CA ALA A 955 -22.97 25.62 23.83
C ALA A 955 -21.95 24.46 23.77
N ILE A 956 -21.29 24.25 22.63
CA ILE A 956 -20.32 23.17 22.44
C ILE A 956 -19.03 23.45 23.22
N ALA A 957 -18.60 22.51 24.07
CA ALA A 957 -17.24 22.47 24.62
C ALA A 957 -16.24 21.86 23.61
N PRO A 958 -15.35 22.65 22.99
CA PRO A 958 -14.26 22.13 22.17
C PRO A 958 -13.19 21.48 23.06
N PHE A 959 -12.17 20.87 22.45
CA PHE A 959 -11.05 20.31 23.22
C PHE A 959 -10.30 21.37 24.05
N ASP A 960 -10.18 22.60 23.55
CA ASP A 960 -9.31 23.66 24.09
C ASP A 960 -9.95 24.56 25.18
N CYS A 961 -11.20 24.36 25.61
CA CYS A 961 -11.94 25.34 26.41
C CYS A 961 -11.61 25.39 27.91
N ASP A 962 -10.40 25.85 28.27
CA ASP A 962 -10.13 26.51 29.56
C ASP A 962 -8.84 27.35 29.51
N LYS A 963 -8.97 28.65 29.17
CA LYS A 963 -7.95 29.68 29.45
C LYS A 963 -8.54 30.90 30.17
N ASP A 964 -9.59 31.52 29.66
CA ASP A 964 -10.19 32.74 30.27
C ASP A 964 -10.69 32.52 31.70
N TYR A 965 -11.08 31.29 32.06
CA TYR A 965 -11.52 30.94 33.41
C TYR A 965 -10.38 30.64 34.40
N LYS A 966 -9.16 30.33 33.93
CA LYS A 966 -8.06 29.87 34.80
C LYS A 966 -7.54 30.92 35.80
N GLN A 967 -7.89 32.20 35.65
CA GLN A 967 -7.52 33.25 36.59
C GLN A 967 -8.54 33.50 37.72
N GLU A 968 -9.85 33.28 37.50
CA GLU A 968 -10.87 33.66 38.51
C GLU A 968 -11.88 32.56 38.88
N ASN A 969 -12.11 31.53 38.06
CA ASN A 969 -13.04 30.44 38.43
C ASN A 969 -12.58 29.06 37.95
N LYS A 970 -12.49 28.11 38.89
CA LYS A 970 -11.84 26.80 38.73
C LYS A 970 -12.69 25.80 37.93
N CYS A 971 -13.00 26.08 36.67
CA CYS A 971 -13.33 25.02 35.71
C CYS A 971 -12.11 24.12 35.47
N LEU A 972 -12.37 22.84 35.19
CA LEU A 972 -11.36 21.78 35.06
C LEU A 972 -11.81 20.82 33.96
N PRO A 973 -11.03 20.64 32.88
CA PRO A 973 -11.48 19.89 31.70
C PRO A 973 -11.55 18.38 31.91
N CYS A 974 -10.79 17.84 32.88
CA CYS A 974 -10.85 16.44 33.28
C CYS A 974 -10.58 16.24 34.77
N LEU A 975 -11.50 15.57 35.47
CA LEU A 975 -11.36 15.13 36.86
C LEU A 975 -11.15 13.61 36.91
N VAL A 976 -10.31 13.13 37.83
CA VAL A 976 -10.01 11.69 38.02
C VAL A 976 -10.23 11.24 39.46
N ILE A 977 -11.06 10.21 39.64
CA ILE A 977 -11.13 9.39 40.87
C ILE A 977 -10.04 8.32 40.77
N THR A 978 -9.20 8.16 41.80
CA THR A 978 -8.12 7.15 41.81
C THR A 978 -8.58 5.77 42.29
N ALA A 979 -7.89 4.72 41.85
CA ALA A 979 -8.21 3.33 42.18
C ALA A 979 -8.30 3.01 43.69
N SER A 980 -7.63 3.77 44.57
CA SER A 980 -7.81 3.68 46.03
C SER A 980 -9.28 3.91 46.43
N THR A 981 -9.80 5.10 46.17
CA THR A 981 -11.19 5.50 46.43
C THR A 981 -12.20 4.69 45.64
N TYR A 982 -11.79 4.17 44.48
CA TYR A 982 -12.65 3.33 43.63
C TYR A 982 -12.76 1.88 44.13
N HIS A 983 -11.74 1.36 44.82
CA HIS A 983 -11.78 0.02 45.42
C HIS A 983 -12.70 0.00 46.65
N GLU A 984 -12.64 1.04 47.48
CA GLU A 984 -13.49 1.22 48.67
C GLU A 984 -14.99 1.19 48.29
N LEU A 985 -15.37 1.92 47.22
CA LEU A 985 -16.74 1.91 46.67
C LEU A 985 -17.22 0.51 46.27
N PHE A 986 -16.36 -0.30 45.65
CA PHE A 986 -16.75 -1.62 45.16
C PHE A 986 -16.83 -2.66 46.29
N THR A 987 -15.86 -2.66 47.21
CA THR A 987 -15.83 -3.61 48.33
C THR A 987 -17.10 -3.48 49.18
N ARG A 988 -17.52 -2.25 49.49
CA ARG A 988 -18.74 -1.95 50.27
C ARG A 988 -20.01 -2.52 49.62
N SER A 989 -20.20 -2.34 48.32
CA SER A 989 -21.35 -2.91 47.60
C SER A 989 -21.34 -4.44 47.54
N TYR A 990 -20.18 -5.08 47.65
CA TYR A 990 -20.06 -6.54 47.62
C TYR A 990 -20.30 -7.16 49.01
N THR A 991 -19.92 -6.47 50.09
CA THR A 991 -20.28 -6.87 51.46
C THR A 991 -21.77 -6.68 51.72
N GLU A 992 -22.37 -5.55 51.32
CA GLU A 992 -23.81 -5.30 51.50
C GLU A 992 -24.68 -6.37 50.79
N GLN A 993 -24.26 -6.86 49.62
CA GLN A 993 -24.95 -7.97 48.93
C GLN A 993 -24.75 -9.36 49.56
N LEU A 994 -23.65 -9.57 50.29
CA LEU A 994 -23.41 -10.82 51.03
C LEU A 994 -24.22 -10.84 52.35
N GLU A 995 -24.39 -9.69 53.00
CA GLU A 995 -25.21 -9.57 54.22
C GLU A 995 -26.72 -9.61 53.92
N GLU A 996 -27.19 -9.14 52.74
CA GLU A 996 -28.57 -9.37 52.29
C GLU A 996 -28.84 -10.84 51.85
N THR A 997 -27.83 -11.73 51.84
CA THR A 997 -27.98 -13.14 51.42
C THR A 997 -27.54 -14.18 52.47
N SER A 998 -27.33 -13.77 53.73
CA SER A 998 -26.99 -14.66 54.87
C SER A 998 -28.15 -14.90 55.83
#